data_AF-A0A938E7T8-F1
#
_entry.id   AF-A0A938E7T8-F1
#
_cell.length_a   1.000
_cell.length_b   1.000
_cell.length_c   1.000
_cell.angle_alpha   90.00
_cell.angle_beta   90.00
_cell.angle_gamma   90.00
#
_symmetry.space_group_name_H-M   'P 1'
#
loop_
_entity.id
_entity.type
_entity.pdbx_description
1 polymer ?
#
loop_
_entity_poly.entity_id
_entity_poly.type
_entity_poly.pdbx_seq_one_letter_code
_entity_poly.pdbx_strand_id
1 'polypeptide(L)'
;MSKTVATSIDRSYNWTVKKYVSTDPNCETDAAAGYVDAQTAPSGLQINLFNGQSDTVCWKIVSDRGAPVESNGQMTGTITIHNPTGPGEAITVPIPVTVNTVTDLVSPGGAATVDCPGGLPQTLDPATKNQPGETLVCTYSKPLTSSAAGTNTATAVVENGTTDLTYSSGAVPFDPSTGTVNEIDESASLDDDRKVGAFTNLSGDRTDIYTETFTCPSTQSVVNTATLTELDSGTTHNDPAHLKVNCHGLTVTKTATTALTKSYDWTVLKEVSIDNGVTWQAANTVNLFSGDTRNFKWKITYTRLAAVESGFGVSGKIKINNSSPLLADDVSVSDLLPGASGLVVDCSSDPGAQTTVDVPAGEFRECDYSATLPDGTTRTNTGKATLFGTDYTGTAQVDFSGATVTEVDATARLVDPHGIDEVKSGSGSVVINDSTSCGTSTKITNKATLTETNSGTVRESTAELNRNCYELTVTKDAATSLKRKWTWQIVKDGDQTQIDIQNGQSFVVNYTVTPSATSADSNWAVAGKITVSNLAPISAEITSVADIVSAGLAATVDCAVTFPYTISAGGKLECTYIRALPDGTDRTNTAAASLQNYAYNAAGTGTKSGTTDFSGTANVAFGSATIEEIDECVGVTDDNGPLIDLVLDTELCASELPKSYQYNVDLGLAYEGKCGQNTHKNIASFLTNDTATTGSDDHTVVVNITCQLGCTLTQGYWKTHSAKGPAPYDDRWLLLGDADGDGTSEGQDETFFKSGKTWYQIFWMPPKGGNAYLQLAHQYMAAKLNVVAGGASTAPAVASAIAGAEGLFNAAAPGTTFATKAISDQAKGYASTLGAYNEGSIGPGHCDEDANSKV
;
A
#
# COMPACT_ATOMS: atom_id res chain seq x y z
N MET A 1 -105.79 107.11 -72.87
CA MET A 1 -104.87 106.69 -71.80
C MET A 1 -104.72 105.18 -71.84
N SER A 2 -103.50 104.62 -71.72
CA SER A 2 -103.21 103.16 -71.77
C SER A 2 -102.18 102.75 -70.70
N LYS A 3 -102.07 101.45 -70.36
CA LYS A 3 -101.22 100.92 -69.26
C LYS A 3 -100.67 99.48 -69.49
N THR A 4 -99.52 99.13 -68.88
CA THR A 4 -98.91 97.77 -68.84
C THR A 4 -98.66 97.25 -67.41
N VAL A 5 -98.46 95.93 -67.18
CA VAL A 5 -98.18 95.29 -65.86
C VAL A 5 -97.22 94.07 -65.94
N ALA A 6 -96.29 93.89 -64.98
CA ALA A 6 -95.41 92.71 -64.79
C ALA A 6 -95.13 92.37 -63.30
N THR A 7 -94.80 91.11 -62.92
CA THR A 7 -94.58 90.64 -61.52
C THR A 7 -93.37 89.69 -61.31
N SER A 8 -92.79 89.63 -60.08
CA SER A 8 -91.67 88.74 -59.68
C SER A 8 -91.69 88.29 -58.19
N ILE A 9 -91.01 87.18 -57.82
CA ILE A 9 -90.88 86.63 -56.44
C ILE A 9 -89.52 85.92 -56.19
N ASP A 10 -89.04 85.85 -54.94
CA ASP A 10 -87.84 85.09 -54.53
C ASP A 10 -88.23 83.78 -53.81
N ARG A 11 -87.50 82.68 -54.01
CA ARG A 11 -87.75 81.36 -53.39
C ARG A 11 -86.46 80.80 -52.77
N SER A 12 -86.46 80.60 -51.45
CA SER A 12 -85.30 80.06 -50.71
C SER A 12 -85.51 78.65 -50.15
N TYR A 13 -84.43 77.92 -49.91
CA TYR A 13 -84.43 76.58 -49.29
C TYR A 13 -83.50 76.53 -48.07
N ASN A 14 -83.95 75.90 -46.97
CA ASN A 14 -83.12 75.70 -45.78
C ASN A 14 -82.53 74.30 -45.78
N TRP A 15 -81.23 74.15 -45.56
CA TRP A 15 -80.57 72.85 -45.49
C TRP A 15 -80.33 72.38 -44.05
N THR A 16 -80.31 71.05 -43.86
CA THR A 16 -79.81 70.42 -42.64
C THR A 16 -78.84 69.29 -42.98
N VAL A 17 -77.93 68.98 -42.07
CA VAL A 17 -77.03 67.82 -42.16
C VAL A 17 -76.96 67.08 -40.83
N LYS A 18 -76.92 65.75 -40.90
CA LYS A 18 -76.76 64.85 -39.76
C LYS A 18 -75.73 63.77 -40.01
N LYS A 19 -74.89 63.50 -39.03
CA LYS A 19 -73.82 62.51 -39.07
C LYS A 19 -74.06 61.41 -38.03
N TYR A 20 -73.93 60.17 -38.48
CA TYR A 20 -74.10 58.99 -37.64
C TYR A 20 -72.94 58.02 -37.78
N VAL A 21 -72.77 57.15 -36.79
CA VAL A 21 -71.77 56.07 -36.77
C VAL A 21 -72.40 54.74 -36.33
N SER A 22 -71.92 53.60 -36.85
CA SER A 22 -72.38 52.26 -36.49
C SER A 22 -71.25 51.20 -36.57
N THR A 23 -71.42 50.10 -35.83
CA THR A 23 -70.62 48.86 -35.94
C THR A 23 -71.30 47.77 -36.78
N ASP A 24 -72.39 48.09 -37.49
CA ASP A 24 -73.02 47.13 -38.40
C ASP A 24 -72.01 46.67 -39.47
N PRO A 25 -71.67 45.38 -39.57
CA PRO A 25 -70.69 44.88 -40.54
C PRO A 25 -71.11 45.11 -42.00
N ASN A 26 -72.41 45.30 -42.28
CA ASN A 26 -72.92 45.45 -43.64
C ASN A 26 -73.18 46.91 -44.04
N CYS A 27 -73.10 47.85 -43.10
CA CYS A 27 -73.45 49.26 -43.29
C CYS A 27 -74.82 49.48 -43.98
N GLU A 28 -75.84 48.72 -43.58
CA GLU A 28 -77.16 48.78 -44.22
C GLU A 28 -77.87 50.11 -43.89
N THR A 29 -78.82 50.56 -44.72
CA THR A 29 -79.47 51.87 -44.51
C THR A 29 -80.65 51.83 -43.53
N ASP A 30 -81.02 50.64 -43.07
CA ASP A 30 -82.24 50.39 -42.31
C ASP A 30 -82.11 50.73 -40.81
N ALA A 31 -83.20 50.54 -40.06
CA ALA A 31 -83.20 50.79 -38.62
C ALA A 31 -82.42 49.73 -37.82
N ALA A 32 -82.15 48.56 -38.40
CA ALA A 32 -81.40 47.49 -37.76
C ALA A 32 -79.88 47.75 -37.81
N ALA A 33 -79.41 48.56 -38.75
CA ALA A 33 -78.03 48.99 -38.89
C ALA A 33 -77.51 49.87 -37.73
N GLY A 34 -78.31 50.17 -36.71
CA GLY A 34 -77.80 50.65 -35.40
C GLY A 34 -77.07 52.00 -35.40
N TYR A 35 -77.28 52.86 -36.41
CA TYR A 35 -76.66 54.18 -36.49
C TYR A 35 -77.04 55.07 -35.29
N VAL A 36 -76.02 55.59 -34.60
CA VAL A 36 -76.19 56.50 -33.47
C VAL A 36 -75.82 57.95 -33.84
N ASP A 37 -76.66 58.90 -33.44
CA ASP A 37 -76.39 60.35 -33.51
C ASP A 37 -75.49 60.72 -32.32
N ALA A 38 -74.19 60.73 -32.56
CA ALA A 38 -73.14 60.63 -31.53
C ALA A 38 -72.42 61.96 -31.32
N GLN A 39 -73.15 63.03 -31.00
CA GLN A 39 -72.62 64.40 -31.03
C GLN A 39 -71.62 64.74 -29.92
N THR A 40 -71.50 63.92 -28.86
CA THR A 40 -70.58 64.20 -27.73
C THR A 40 -69.79 62.98 -27.29
N ALA A 41 -68.53 63.21 -26.88
CA ALA A 41 -67.53 62.19 -26.64
C ALA A 41 -67.72 61.19 -25.46
N PRO A 42 -68.79 61.22 -24.63
CA PRO A 42 -69.16 60.07 -23.80
C PRO A 42 -70.35 59.25 -24.36
N SER A 43 -71.19 59.86 -25.20
CA SER A 43 -72.39 59.24 -25.78
C SER A 43 -72.14 58.59 -27.14
N GLY A 44 -70.94 58.78 -27.71
CA GLY A 44 -70.55 58.17 -28.96
C GLY A 44 -70.38 56.65 -28.90
N LEU A 45 -70.43 56.02 -30.07
CA LEU A 45 -70.25 54.58 -30.24
C LEU A 45 -68.89 54.15 -29.67
N GLN A 46 -68.86 53.02 -28.97
CA GLN A 46 -67.62 52.48 -28.41
C GLN A 46 -67.38 51.08 -28.93
N ILE A 47 -66.15 50.82 -29.38
CA ILE A 47 -65.68 49.48 -29.74
C ILE A 47 -64.53 49.08 -28.82
N ASN A 48 -64.48 47.81 -28.45
CA ASN A 48 -63.38 47.23 -27.68
C ASN A 48 -62.57 46.34 -28.61
N LEU A 49 -61.25 46.53 -28.63
CA LEU A 49 -60.33 45.75 -29.45
C LEU A 49 -59.09 45.39 -28.62
N PHE A 50 -58.44 44.27 -28.93
CA PHE A 50 -57.08 44.01 -28.47
C PHE A 50 -56.07 44.79 -29.31
N ASN A 51 -54.88 45.05 -28.75
CA ASN A 51 -53.82 45.72 -29.51
C ASN A 51 -53.46 44.89 -30.76
N GLY A 52 -53.43 45.53 -31.93
CA GLY A 52 -53.21 44.89 -33.23
C GLY A 52 -54.48 44.33 -33.88
N GLN A 53 -55.59 44.21 -33.13
CA GLN A 53 -56.89 43.85 -33.69
C GLN A 53 -57.47 45.03 -34.47
N SER A 54 -58.16 44.73 -35.58
CA SER A 54 -58.85 45.71 -36.41
C SER A 54 -60.34 45.44 -36.42
N ASP A 55 -61.12 46.50 -36.54
CA ASP A 55 -62.57 46.43 -36.75
C ASP A 55 -63.02 47.55 -37.69
N THR A 56 -64.14 47.34 -38.37
CA THR A 56 -64.68 48.25 -39.38
C THR A 56 -65.93 48.93 -38.84
N VAL A 57 -65.99 50.26 -39.00
CA VAL A 57 -67.18 51.05 -38.65
C VAL A 57 -67.76 51.71 -39.88
N CYS A 58 -69.06 52.01 -39.82
CA CYS A 58 -69.80 52.68 -40.86
C CYS A 58 -70.14 54.11 -40.46
N TRP A 59 -69.87 55.06 -41.34
CA TRP A 59 -70.28 56.45 -41.21
C TRP A 59 -71.44 56.75 -42.15
N LYS A 60 -72.47 57.44 -41.67
CA LYS A 60 -73.64 57.85 -42.47
C LYS A 60 -73.84 59.36 -42.38
N ILE A 61 -74.06 60.00 -43.52
CA ILE A 61 -74.41 61.42 -43.63
C ILE A 61 -75.82 61.49 -44.23
N VAL A 62 -76.70 62.27 -43.62
CA VAL A 62 -78.03 62.58 -44.14
C VAL A 62 -78.12 64.08 -44.31
N SER A 63 -78.40 64.52 -45.53
CA SER A 63 -78.60 65.93 -45.88
C SER A 63 -80.02 66.11 -46.40
N ASP A 64 -80.78 67.02 -45.80
CA ASP A 64 -82.17 67.28 -46.18
C ASP A 64 -82.31 68.73 -46.67
N ARG A 65 -83.01 68.90 -47.79
CA ARG A 65 -83.40 70.20 -48.33
C ARG A 65 -84.84 70.51 -47.92
N GLY A 66 -85.00 71.54 -47.09
CA GLY A 66 -86.30 72.01 -46.62
C GLY A 66 -87.23 72.45 -47.74
N ALA A 67 -88.52 72.57 -47.43
CA ALA A 67 -89.52 73.05 -48.37
C ALA A 67 -89.21 74.50 -48.84
N PRO A 68 -89.54 74.85 -50.10
CA PRO A 68 -89.32 76.20 -50.62
C PRO A 68 -90.11 77.24 -49.84
N VAL A 69 -89.48 78.39 -49.55
CA VAL A 69 -90.09 79.54 -48.89
C VAL A 69 -90.10 80.72 -49.84
N GLU A 70 -91.29 81.23 -50.18
CA GLU A 70 -91.45 82.34 -51.13
C GLU A 70 -91.49 83.71 -50.41
N SER A 71 -90.83 84.73 -50.97
CA SER A 71 -90.74 86.08 -50.40
C SER A 71 -90.55 87.18 -51.46
N ASN A 72 -90.67 88.46 -51.08
CA ASN A 72 -90.32 89.62 -51.91
C ASN A 72 -91.12 89.82 -53.23
N GLY A 73 -92.44 89.60 -53.22
CA GLY A 73 -93.31 89.82 -54.38
C GLY A 73 -93.36 91.29 -54.86
N GLN A 74 -93.18 91.56 -56.16
CA GLN A 74 -93.19 92.92 -56.74
C GLN A 74 -94.07 93.02 -57.99
N MET A 75 -94.65 94.20 -58.25
CA MET A 75 -95.36 94.58 -59.46
C MET A 75 -94.83 95.90 -60.04
N THR A 76 -94.65 95.98 -61.36
CA THR A 76 -94.24 97.21 -62.06
C THR A 76 -94.98 97.39 -63.40
N GLY A 77 -94.94 98.60 -63.97
CA GLY A 77 -95.42 98.87 -65.34
C GLY A 77 -95.41 100.35 -65.73
N THR A 78 -96.06 100.70 -66.85
CA THR A 78 -96.12 102.08 -67.39
C THR A 78 -97.54 102.54 -67.69
N ILE A 79 -97.78 103.86 -67.64
CA ILE A 79 -99.06 104.57 -67.87
C ILE A 79 -98.82 105.65 -68.92
N THR A 80 -99.64 105.72 -69.98
CA THR A 80 -99.45 106.65 -71.11
C THR A 80 -100.70 107.49 -71.35
N ILE A 81 -100.54 108.82 -71.40
CA ILE A 81 -101.58 109.83 -71.63
C ILE A 81 -101.20 110.64 -72.88
N HIS A 82 -102.14 110.80 -73.81
CA HIS A 82 -101.89 111.43 -75.12
C HIS A 82 -103.01 112.43 -75.42
N ASN A 83 -102.68 113.63 -75.92
CA ASN A 83 -103.65 114.65 -76.31
C ASN A 83 -104.00 114.57 -77.83
N PRO A 84 -105.17 114.08 -78.24
CA PRO A 84 -105.52 113.84 -79.64
C PRO A 84 -106.09 115.08 -80.36
N THR A 85 -106.27 115.03 -81.69
CA THR A 85 -107.11 115.97 -82.47
C THR A 85 -108.58 115.51 -82.47
N GLY A 86 -109.53 116.43 -82.27
CA GLY A 86 -110.96 116.11 -82.30
C GLY A 86 -111.44 115.57 -83.67
N PRO A 87 -112.56 114.84 -83.74
CA PRO A 87 -113.10 114.31 -85.00
C PRO A 87 -113.85 115.41 -85.78
N GLY A 88 -113.20 116.08 -86.73
CA GLY A 88 -113.82 117.07 -87.65
C GLY A 88 -112.84 118.14 -88.15
N GLU A 89 -113.09 118.73 -89.32
CA GLU A 89 -112.18 119.65 -90.04
C GLU A 89 -111.57 120.79 -89.18
N ALA A 90 -110.29 121.10 -89.49
CA ALA A 90 -109.35 122.05 -88.88
C ALA A 90 -109.90 122.97 -87.77
N ILE A 91 -109.60 122.61 -86.52
CA ILE A 91 -109.68 123.53 -85.38
C ILE A 91 -108.70 124.69 -85.65
N THR A 92 -109.23 125.87 -85.96
CA THR A 92 -108.44 127.07 -86.29
C THR A 92 -107.76 127.69 -85.07
N VAL A 93 -108.02 127.15 -83.86
CA VAL A 93 -107.33 127.51 -82.62
C VAL A 93 -107.03 126.22 -81.83
N PRO A 94 -105.75 125.83 -81.64
CA PRO A 94 -105.35 124.68 -80.83
C PRO A 94 -105.79 124.85 -79.36
N ILE A 95 -106.21 123.75 -78.72
CA ILE A 95 -106.58 123.72 -77.30
C ILE A 95 -105.58 122.85 -76.52
N PRO A 96 -104.54 123.44 -75.90
CA PRO A 96 -103.69 122.74 -74.95
C PRO A 96 -104.48 122.25 -73.72
N VAL A 97 -104.14 121.06 -73.21
CA VAL A 97 -104.72 120.49 -71.99
C VAL A 97 -103.64 120.29 -70.93
N THR A 98 -103.91 120.68 -69.69
CA THR A 98 -102.95 120.50 -68.60
C THR A 98 -103.34 119.29 -67.76
N VAL A 99 -102.49 118.26 -67.73
CA VAL A 99 -102.63 117.09 -66.87
C VAL A 99 -102.20 117.48 -65.47
N ASN A 100 -103.14 117.53 -64.53
CA ASN A 100 -102.91 117.99 -63.16
C ASN A 100 -102.45 116.85 -62.23
N THR A 101 -103.02 115.65 -62.38
CA THR A 101 -102.64 114.49 -61.57
C THR A 101 -102.73 113.21 -62.38
N VAL A 102 -101.88 112.23 -62.04
CA VAL A 102 -101.97 110.85 -62.50
C VAL A 102 -101.87 109.96 -61.27
N THR A 103 -102.86 109.11 -61.08
CA THR A 103 -102.94 108.16 -59.98
C THR A 103 -103.08 106.75 -60.54
N ASP A 104 -102.62 105.77 -59.78
CA ASP A 104 -102.71 104.36 -60.16
C ASP A 104 -103.21 103.53 -59.00
N LEU A 105 -104.22 102.71 -59.24
CA LEU A 105 -104.89 101.95 -58.21
C LEU A 105 -104.87 100.46 -58.56
N VAL A 106 -104.10 99.71 -57.78
CA VAL A 106 -104.05 98.26 -57.81
C VAL A 106 -105.15 97.72 -56.90
N SER A 107 -106.03 96.87 -57.42
CA SER A 107 -107.09 96.25 -56.64
C SER A 107 -107.00 94.73 -56.74
N PRO A 108 -106.87 94.01 -55.60
CA PRO A 108 -106.65 94.53 -54.25
C PRO A 108 -105.20 95.03 -54.08
N GLY A 109 -104.95 96.10 -53.32
CA GLY A 109 -103.58 96.58 -53.09
C GLY A 109 -103.42 98.09 -52.87
N GLY A 110 -104.46 98.87 -53.15
CA GLY A 110 -104.46 100.32 -52.99
C GLY A 110 -103.57 101.01 -54.03
N ALA A 111 -103.21 102.26 -53.75
CA ALA A 111 -102.47 103.07 -54.72
C ALA A 111 -101.07 102.47 -54.99
N ALA A 112 -100.68 102.43 -56.25
CA ALA A 112 -99.29 102.22 -56.65
C ALA A 112 -98.54 103.55 -56.66
N THR A 113 -97.22 103.46 -56.49
CA THR A 113 -96.37 104.64 -56.59
C THR A 113 -96.19 104.95 -58.06
N VAL A 114 -96.71 106.10 -58.51
CA VAL A 114 -96.60 106.56 -59.89
C VAL A 114 -95.53 107.64 -59.97
N ASP A 115 -94.64 107.53 -60.96
CA ASP A 115 -93.61 108.51 -61.26
C ASP A 115 -93.76 109.00 -62.71
N CYS A 116 -94.09 110.29 -62.87
CA CYS A 116 -94.27 110.94 -64.16
C CYS A 116 -93.06 111.85 -64.46
N PRO A 117 -92.34 111.62 -65.58
CA PRO A 117 -91.18 112.44 -65.95
C PRO A 117 -91.52 113.93 -66.04
N GLY A 118 -90.78 114.77 -65.31
CA GLY A 118 -90.94 116.23 -65.30
C GLY A 118 -92.02 116.78 -64.35
N GLY A 119 -92.67 115.93 -63.55
CA GLY A 119 -93.68 116.34 -62.57
C GLY A 119 -95.03 116.77 -63.17
N LEU A 120 -96.04 117.01 -62.34
CA LEU A 120 -97.35 117.53 -62.73
C LEU A 120 -97.66 118.80 -61.91
N PRO A 121 -98.40 119.79 -62.45
CA PRO A 121 -99.14 119.75 -63.70
C PRO A 121 -98.28 119.89 -64.97
N GLN A 122 -98.63 119.16 -66.04
CA GLN A 122 -97.98 119.28 -67.36
C GLN A 122 -98.98 119.56 -68.48
N THR A 123 -98.72 120.61 -69.25
CA THR A 123 -99.50 120.95 -70.44
C THR A 123 -99.03 120.11 -71.60
N LEU A 124 -99.97 119.36 -72.19
CA LEU A 124 -99.77 118.59 -73.41
C LEU A 124 -100.41 119.35 -74.56
N ASP A 125 -99.58 119.80 -75.49
CA ASP A 125 -100.07 120.47 -76.69
C ASP A 125 -100.82 119.47 -77.60
N PRO A 126 -101.97 119.86 -78.20
CA PRO A 126 -102.73 119.00 -79.08
C PRO A 126 -102.00 118.84 -80.42
N ALA A 127 -102.35 117.80 -81.18
CA ALA A 127 -101.81 117.64 -82.52
C ALA A 127 -102.21 118.82 -83.43
N THR A 128 -101.27 119.36 -84.21
CA THR A 128 -101.54 120.31 -85.31
C THR A 128 -101.33 119.64 -86.67
N LYS A 129 -101.70 120.31 -87.77
CA LYS A 129 -101.54 119.77 -89.14
C LYS A 129 -100.10 119.33 -89.46
N ASN A 130 -99.09 119.88 -88.77
CA ASN A 130 -97.68 119.60 -89.01
C ASN A 130 -96.91 118.99 -87.82
N GLN A 131 -97.55 118.74 -86.67
CA GLN A 131 -96.92 118.09 -85.50
C GLN A 131 -97.93 117.22 -84.72
N PRO A 132 -97.58 115.98 -84.33
CA PRO A 132 -98.43 115.13 -83.50
C PRO A 132 -98.58 115.69 -82.08
N GLY A 133 -99.67 115.32 -81.41
CA GLY A 133 -99.95 115.77 -80.04
C GLY A 133 -98.97 115.17 -79.04
N GLU A 134 -98.69 115.90 -77.97
CA GLU A 134 -97.73 115.46 -76.97
C GLU A 134 -98.27 114.30 -76.13
N THR A 135 -97.33 113.49 -75.63
CA THR A 135 -97.62 112.27 -74.84
C THR A 135 -96.81 112.28 -73.55
N LEU A 136 -97.48 112.07 -72.42
CA LEU A 136 -96.84 111.81 -71.14
C LEU A 136 -96.85 110.31 -70.83
N VAL A 137 -95.68 109.76 -70.49
CA VAL A 137 -95.53 108.36 -70.05
C VAL A 137 -95.00 108.34 -68.62
N CYS A 138 -95.81 107.88 -67.68
CA CYS A 138 -95.43 107.66 -66.29
C CYS A 138 -95.09 106.18 -66.06
N THR A 139 -94.22 105.88 -65.09
CA THR A 139 -93.96 104.52 -64.60
C THR A 139 -94.65 104.31 -63.27
N TYR A 140 -94.88 103.06 -62.88
CA TYR A 140 -95.35 102.75 -61.53
C TYR A 140 -94.75 101.47 -60.99
N SER A 141 -94.66 101.39 -59.67
CA SER A 141 -94.24 100.18 -58.95
C SER A 141 -95.07 99.98 -57.69
N LYS A 142 -95.22 98.70 -57.31
CA LYS A 142 -95.96 98.28 -56.13
C LYS A 142 -95.42 96.96 -55.57
N PRO A 143 -94.92 96.94 -54.32
CA PRO A 143 -94.71 95.69 -53.61
C PRO A 143 -96.04 94.95 -53.44
N LEU A 144 -96.04 93.65 -53.74
CA LEU A 144 -97.20 92.78 -53.60
C LEU A 144 -97.18 92.10 -52.24
N THR A 145 -98.22 92.32 -51.45
CA THR A 145 -98.37 91.71 -50.12
C THR A 145 -99.15 90.40 -50.15
N SER A 146 -99.59 89.95 -51.33
CA SER A 146 -100.28 88.68 -51.53
C SER A 146 -100.08 88.17 -52.95
N SER A 147 -100.18 86.85 -53.13
CA SER A 147 -100.16 86.16 -54.43
C SER A 147 -101.48 86.23 -55.20
N ALA A 148 -102.47 87.00 -54.71
CA ALA A 148 -103.78 87.09 -55.35
C ALA A 148 -103.71 87.87 -56.67
N ALA A 149 -104.31 87.31 -57.73
CA ALA A 149 -104.51 88.01 -58.99
C ALA A 149 -105.50 89.18 -58.82
N GLY A 150 -105.31 90.25 -59.61
CA GLY A 150 -106.11 91.47 -59.48
C GLY A 150 -106.10 92.32 -60.75
N THR A 151 -106.61 93.54 -60.64
CA THR A 151 -106.62 94.52 -61.73
C THR A 151 -105.94 95.81 -61.32
N ASN A 152 -105.21 96.44 -62.22
CA ASN A 152 -104.61 97.74 -62.02
C ASN A 152 -105.18 98.78 -62.98
N THR A 153 -105.63 99.92 -62.45
CA THR A 153 -106.31 100.99 -63.20
C THR A 153 -105.65 102.33 -62.92
N ALA A 154 -105.24 103.04 -63.97
CA ALA A 154 -104.69 104.39 -63.86
C ALA A 154 -105.76 105.45 -64.16
N THR A 155 -105.69 106.59 -63.48
CA THR A 155 -106.62 107.72 -63.66
C THR A 155 -105.84 109.02 -63.74
N ALA A 156 -106.12 109.85 -64.74
CA ALA A 156 -105.52 111.16 -64.95
C ALA A 156 -106.59 112.27 -64.95
N VAL A 157 -106.30 113.38 -64.27
CA VAL A 157 -107.15 114.58 -64.26
C VAL A 157 -106.53 115.65 -65.15
N VAL A 158 -107.33 116.27 -66.02
CA VAL A 158 -106.91 117.27 -67.02
C VAL A 158 -107.83 118.49 -66.99
N GLU A 159 -107.26 119.70 -67.03
CA GLU A 159 -107.98 120.99 -66.98
C GLU A 159 -107.99 121.69 -68.36
N ASN A 160 -109.14 122.25 -68.75
CA ASN A 160 -109.34 122.96 -70.03
C ASN A 160 -110.08 124.30 -69.86
N GLY A 161 -109.64 125.12 -68.91
CA GLY A 161 -109.96 126.55 -68.84
C GLY A 161 -111.33 126.96 -68.27
N THR A 162 -112.25 126.04 -67.97
CA THR A 162 -113.44 126.36 -67.14
C THR A 162 -114.00 125.20 -66.27
N THR A 163 -113.48 123.95 -66.33
CA THR A 163 -113.72 122.83 -65.37
C THR A 163 -112.77 121.64 -65.62
N ASP A 164 -112.39 120.88 -64.58
CA ASP A 164 -111.53 119.68 -64.66
C ASP A 164 -112.27 118.44 -65.21
N LEU A 165 -111.61 117.67 -66.08
CA LEU A 165 -112.07 116.38 -66.63
C LEU A 165 -111.19 115.23 -66.15
N THR A 166 -111.77 114.06 -65.89
CA THR A 166 -111.03 112.87 -65.44
C THR A 166 -111.10 111.76 -66.49
N TYR A 167 -109.96 111.17 -66.82
CA TYR A 167 -109.82 110.04 -67.75
C TYR A 167 -109.18 108.85 -67.05
N SER A 168 -109.77 107.66 -67.19
CA SER A 168 -109.17 106.42 -66.68
C SER A 168 -108.67 105.54 -67.83
N SER A 169 -107.59 104.81 -67.59
CA SER A 169 -107.26 103.64 -68.40
C SER A 169 -108.32 102.55 -68.19
N GLY A 170 -108.47 101.62 -69.13
CA GLY A 170 -109.11 100.34 -68.81
C GLY A 170 -108.34 99.63 -67.69
N ALA A 171 -109.04 98.78 -66.94
CA ALA A 171 -108.43 97.94 -65.90
C ALA A 171 -107.59 96.82 -66.55
N VAL A 172 -106.29 96.72 -66.19
CA VAL A 172 -105.37 95.69 -66.72
C VAL A 172 -105.18 94.58 -65.68
N PRO A 173 -105.42 93.30 -66.00
CA PRO A 173 -105.24 92.20 -65.04
C PRO A 173 -103.76 91.86 -64.79
N PHE A 174 -103.45 91.32 -63.61
CA PHE A 174 -102.14 90.77 -63.24
C PHE A 174 -102.27 89.51 -62.37
N ASP A 175 -101.29 88.61 -62.45
CA ASP A 175 -101.20 87.40 -61.62
C ASP A 175 -99.76 87.17 -61.14
N PRO A 176 -99.48 87.33 -59.83
CA PRO A 176 -98.15 87.12 -59.26
C PRO A 176 -97.58 85.72 -59.49
N SER A 177 -98.43 84.68 -59.63
CA SER A 177 -98.00 83.28 -59.77
C SER A 177 -97.37 82.94 -61.12
N THR A 178 -97.50 83.83 -62.11
CA THR A 178 -96.92 83.67 -63.45
C THR A 178 -95.68 84.56 -63.66
N GLY A 179 -95.22 85.24 -62.60
CA GLY A 179 -94.04 86.08 -62.61
C GLY A 179 -92.72 85.31 -62.66
N THR A 180 -91.61 86.03 -62.82
CA THR A 180 -90.27 85.45 -62.72
C THR A 180 -89.94 85.05 -61.27
N VAL A 181 -89.40 83.85 -61.08
CA VAL A 181 -88.92 83.36 -59.78
C VAL A 181 -87.40 83.44 -59.73
N ASN A 182 -86.84 84.04 -58.67
CA ASN A 182 -85.42 83.96 -58.35
C ASN A 182 -85.20 82.87 -57.30
N GLU A 183 -84.42 81.84 -57.59
CA GLU A 183 -84.07 80.79 -56.62
C GLU A 183 -82.83 81.19 -55.81
N ILE A 184 -82.84 80.83 -54.52
CA ILE A 184 -81.76 81.08 -53.56
C ILE A 184 -81.54 79.78 -52.77
N ASP A 185 -80.30 79.34 -52.69
CA ASP A 185 -79.86 78.15 -51.95
C ASP A 185 -80.53 76.86 -52.43
N GLU A 186 -80.89 76.76 -53.71
CA GLU A 186 -81.45 75.55 -54.31
C GLU A 186 -80.46 74.37 -54.33
N SER A 187 -79.18 74.67 -54.11
CA SER A 187 -78.07 73.72 -54.08
C SER A 187 -77.06 74.00 -52.95
N ALA A 188 -76.38 72.95 -52.50
CA ALA A 188 -75.35 72.99 -51.46
C ALA A 188 -74.16 72.09 -51.82
N SER A 189 -72.98 72.32 -51.26
CA SER A 189 -71.86 71.36 -51.28
C SER A 189 -71.81 70.56 -49.98
N LEU A 190 -71.33 69.32 -50.07
CA LEU A 190 -71.13 68.45 -48.91
C LEU A 190 -69.66 68.05 -48.82
N ASP A 191 -69.10 68.08 -47.62
CA ASP A 191 -67.76 67.59 -47.31
C ASP A 191 -67.75 66.85 -45.97
N ASP A 192 -66.69 66.07 -45.74
CA ASP A 192 -66.54 65.25 -44.55
C ASP A 192 -65.07 65.14 -44.16
N ASP A 193 -64.76 65.41 -42.88
CA ASP A 193 -63.39 65.47 -42.38
C ASP A 193 -62.57 64.20 -42.67
N ARG A 194 -63.23 63.03 -42.73
CA ARG A 194 -62.58 61.74 -42.97
C ARG A 194 -62.71 61.24 -44.39
N LYS A 195 -63.45 61.95 -45.25
CA LYS A 195 -63.62 61.61 -46.65
C LYS A 195 -63.69 62.87 -47.54
N VAL A 196 -62.70 63.72 -47.36
CA VAL A 196 -62.61 65.05 -47.99
C VAL A 196 -62.75 64.96 -49.51
N GLY A 197 -63.65 65.77 -50.07
CA GLY A 197 -63.85 65.91 -51.52
C GLY A 197 -64.49 64.70 -52.21
N ALA A 198 -65.00 63.72 -51.46
CA ALA A 198 -65.66 62.54 -52.03
C ALA A 198 -67.12 62.78 -52.41
N PHE A 199 -67.71 63.90 -51.99
CA PHE A 199 -69.11 64.21 -52.23
C PHE A 199 -69.25 65.33 -53.26
N THR A 200 -70.26 65.20 -54.11
CA THR A 200 -70.61 66.20 -55.13
C THR A 200 -71.63 67.18 -54.57
N ASN A 201 -71.82 68.31 -55.26
CA ASN A 201 -72.89 69.24 -54.93
C ASN A 201 -74.27 68.54 -54.93
N LEU A 202 -75.10 68.98 -54.00
CA LEU A 202 -76.44 68.50 -53.70
C LEU A 202 -77.46 69.43 -54.36
N SER A 203 -78.50 68.87 -54.95
CA SER A 203 -79.67 69.59 -55.48
C SER A 203 -80.99 69.10 -54.86
N GLY A 204 -80.90 68.30 -53.80
CA GLY A 204 -82.00 67.71 -53.04
C GLY A 204 -81.47 66.77 -51.96
N ASP A 205 -82.37 66.08 -51.26
CA ASP A 205 -82.05 65.18 -50.15
C ASP A 205 -81.09 64.07 -50.59
N ARG A 206 -80.14 63.72 -49.72
CA ARG A 206 -79.16 62.67 -49.98
C ARG A 206 -78.75 61.95 -48.71
N THR A 207 -78.50 60.66 -48.84
CA THR A 207 -77.85 59.84 -47.80
C THR A 207 -76.59 59.22 -48.38
N ASP A 208 -75.47 59.39 -47.69
CA ASP A 208 -74.18 58.79 -48.06
C ASP A 208 -73.66 57.91 -46.92
N ILE A 209 -73.12 56.74 -47.27
CA ILE A 209 -72.56 55.78 -46.32
C ILE A 209 -71.17 55.34 -46.78
N TYR A 210 -70.24 55.20 -45.85
CA TYR A 210 -68.92 54.62 -46.12
C TYR A 210 -68.30 53.95 -44.88
N THR A 211 -67.36 53.03 -45.13
CA THR A 211 -66.61 52.30 -44.10
C THR A 211 -65.26 52.93 -43.80
N GLU A 212 -64.80 52.79 -42.56
CA GLU A 212 -63.42 53.06 -42.15
C GLU A 212 -62.96 51.93 -41.22
N THR A 213 -61.74 51.43 -41.40
CA THR A 213 -61.18 50.37 -40.55
C THR A 213 -60.24 50.95 -39.53
N PHE A 214 -60.49 50.64 -38.26
CA PHE A 214 -59.66 51.04 -37.14
C PHE A 214 -58.88 49.84 -36.64
N THR A 215 -57.55 49.90 -36.76
CA THR A 215 -56.66 49.01 -36.02
C THR A 215 -56.38 49.65 -34.67
N CYS A 216 -56.22 48.83 -33.65
CA CYS A 216 -56.03 49.26 -32.28
C CYS A 216 -54.53 49.31 -31.92
N PRO A 217 -53.85 50.48 -32.01
CA PRO A 217 -52.49 50.65 -31.48
C PRO A 217 -52.49 51.06 -30.00
N SER A 218 -53.49 51.84 -29.60
CA SER A 218 -53.74 52.36 -28.26
C SER A 218 -55.13 53.01 -28.21
N THR A 219 -55.67 53.21 -27.00
CA THR A 219 -57.03 53.76 -26.83
C THR A 219 -57.11 55.15 -27.41
N GLN A 220 -58.08 55.38 -28.30
CA GLN A 220 -58.22 56.64 -29.04
C GLN A 220 -59.67 57.10 -29.16
N SER A 221 -59.84 58.41 -29.27
CA SER A 221 -61.12 59.05 -29.55
C SER A 221 -61.08 59.67 -30.94
N VAL A 222 -62.08 59.33 -31.74
CA VAL A 222 -62.21 59.64 -33.15
C VAL A 222 -63.41 60.58 -33.30
N VAL A 223 -63.19 61.72 -33.95
CA VAL A 223 -64.25 62.66 -34.36
C VAL A 223 -64.30 62.69 -35.88
N ASN A 224 -65.50 62.80 -36.42
CA ASN A 224 -65.76 62.93 -37.85
C ASN A 224 -66.93 63.89 -38.09
N THR A 225 -66.69 64.99 -38.80
CA THR A 225 -67.70 66.05 -39.01
C THR A 225 -68.14 66.08 -40.47
N ALA A 226 -69.45 66.03 -40.70
CA ALA A 226 -70.02 66.39 -41.99
C ALA A 226 -70.27 67.89 -42.03
N THR A 227 -69.82 68.54 -43.11
CA THR A 227 -69.96 69.97 -43.37
C THR A 227 -70.78 70.17 -44.64
N LEU A 228 -71.93 70.83 -44.54
CA LEU A 228 -72.75 71.22 -45.68
C LEU A 228 -72.68 72.74 -45.86
N THR A 229 -72.41 73.22 -47.08
CA THR A 229 -72.32 74.66 -47.40
C THR A 229 -73.30 75.03 -48.51
N GLU A 230 -74.23 75.93 -48.23
CA GLU A 230 -75.19 76.45 -49.22
C GLU A 230 -74.44 77.29 -50.28
N LEU A 231 -74.73 77.09 -51.58
CA LEU A 231 -73.90 77.64 -52.66
C LEU A 231 -74.10 79.13 -52.91
N ASP A 232 -75.29 79.68 -52.65
CA ASP A 232 -75.57 81.10 -52.89
C ASP A 232 -75.26 81.95 -51.65
N SER A 233 -75.76 81.51 -50.47
CA SER A 233 -75.59 82.24 -49.21
C SER A 233 -74.23 82.00 -48.55
N GLY A 234 -73.58 80.87 -48.82
CA GLY A 234 -72.37 80.42 -48.13
C GLY A 234 -72.60 79.97 -46.69
N THR A 235 -73.86 79.78 -46.27
CA THR A 235 -74.19 79.31 -44.91
C THR A 235 -73.67 77.89 -44.72
N THR A 236 -73.03 77.62 -43.58
CA THR A 236 -72.44 76.31 -43.26
C THR A 236 -73.19 75.63 -42.12
N HIS A 237 -73.41 74.33 -42.27
CA HIS A 237 -74.02 73.44 -41.28
C HIS A 237 -73.04 72.32 -40.98
N ASN A 238 -72.73 72.11 -39.70
CA ASN A 238 -71.77 71.11 -39.25
C ASN A 238 -72.42 70.15 -38.27
N ASP A 239 -72.21 68.86 -38.45
CA ASP A 239 -72.67 67.84 -37.50
C ASP A 239 -71.56 66.79 -37.26
N PRO A 240 -70.99 66.72 -36.04
CA PRO A 240 -69.94 65.75 -35.70
C PRO A 240 -70.51 64.45 -35.14
N ALA A 241 -69.86 63.33 -35.46
CA ALA A 241 -70.05 62.04 -34.80
C ALA A 241 -68.76 61.54 -34.14
N HIS A 242 -68.90 60.99 -32.94
CA HIS A 242 -67.79 60.52 -32.11
C HIS A 242 -67.75 58.98 -31.99
N LEU A 243 -66.55 58.41 -32.13
CA LEU A 243 -66.23 56.99 -31.89
C LEU A 243 -65.10 56.89 -30.85
N LYS A 244 -65.24 55.98 -29.88
CA LYS A 244 -64.16 55.63 -28.96
C LYS A 244 -63.69 54.20 -29.22
N VAL A 245 -62.39 54.05 -29.52
CA VAL A 245 -61.74 52.75 -29.69
C VAL A 245 -61.00 52.43 -28.39
N ASN A 246 -61.53 51.53 -27.58
CA ASN A 246 -60.89 51.07 -26.34
C ASN A 246 -59.94 49.91 -26.66
N CYS A 247 -58.65 50.13 -26.43
CA CYS A 247 -57.60 49.17 -26.71
C CYS A 247 -57.13 48.45 -25.46
N HIS A 248 -57.08 47.13 -25.55
CA HIS A 248 -56.73 46.26 -24.43
C HIS A 248 -55.49 45.43 -24.73
N GLY A 249 -54.67 45.22 -23.70
CA GLY A 249 -53.48 44.38 -23.77
C GLY A 249 -53.55 43.21 -22.81
N LEU A 250 -52.76 42.18 -23.06
CA LEU A 250 -52.50 41.13 -22.10
C LEU A 250 -51.35 41.54 -21.18
N THR A 251 -51.36 41.03 -19.95
CA THR A 251 -50.21 41.13 -19.05
C THR A 251 -49.63 39.73 -18.87
N VAL A 252 -48.32 39.59 -19.12
CA VAL A 252 -47.61 38.32 -18.96
C VAL A 252 -46.68 38.41 -17.76
N THR A 253 -46.77 37.46 -16.84
CA THR A 253 -45.80 37.28 -15.75
C THR A 253 -45.21 35.88 -15.79
N LYS A 254 -44.03 35.71 -15.19
CA LYS A 254 -43.27 34.46 -15.27
C LYS A 254 -42.60 34.14 -13.94
N THR A 255 -42.56 32.85 -13.61
CA THR A 255 -41.79 32.33 -12.47
C THR A 255 -40.65 31.45 -12.96
N ALA A 256 -39.60 31.29 -12.16
CA ALA A 256 -38.52 30.36 -12.42
C ALA A 256 -38.12 29.66 -11.12
N THR A 257 -38.09 28.33 -11.15
CA THR A 257 -37.66 27.45 -10.07
C THR A 257 -36.52 26.59 -10.61
N THR A 258 -35.36 26.69 -9.99
CA THR A 258 -34.12 26.04 -10.43
C THR A 258 -33.84 24.78 -9.63
N ALA A 259 -33.22 23.79 -10.29
CA ALA A 259 -32.75 22.56 -9.66
C ALA A 259 -31.37 22.18 -10.22
N LEU A 260 -30.49 21.63 -9.38
CA LEU A 260 -29.18 21.11 -9.79
C LEU A 260 -28.80 19.86 -9.01
N THR A 261 -27.79 19.16 -9.50
CA THR A 261 -27.17 18.00 -8.84
C THR A 261 -25.74 18.31 -8.43
N LYS A 262 -25.38 18.02 -7.17
CA LYS A 262 -24.00 18.05 -6.66
C LYS A 262 -23.50 16.63 -6.49
N SER A 263 -22.46 16.26 -7.24
CA SER A 263 -21.79 14.96 -7.11
C SER A 263 -20.46 15.13 -6.40
N TYR A 264 -20.15 14.26 -5.44
CA TYR A 264 -18.90 14.27 -4.69
C TYR A 264 -18.08 13.01 -5.02
N ASP A 265 -16.79 13.19 -5.24
CA ASP A 265 -15.84 12.08 -5.39
C ASP A 265 -14.98 11.98 -4.12
N TRP A 266 -14.50 10.77 -3.81
CA TRP A 266 -13.74 10.49 -2.62
C TRP A 266 -12.37 9.88 -2.93
N THR A 267 -11.40 10.19 -2.07
CA THR A 267 -10.08 9.54 -2.06
C THR A 267 -9.79 8.95 -0.69
N VAL A 268 -9.02 7.86 -0.65
CA VAL A 268 -8.57 7.22 0.58
C VAL A 268 -7.07 6.92 0.48
N LEU A 269 -6.34 7.18 1.56
CA LEU A 269 -4.92 6.90 1.70
C LEU A 269 -4.67 6.17 3.02
N LYS A 270 -4.02 5.02 2.95
CA LYS A 270 -3.61 4.20 4.09
C LYS A 270 -2.10 4.28 4.25
N GLU A 271 -1.66 4.52 5.49
CA GLU A 271 -0.25 4.65 5.84
C GLU A 271 0.04 3.95 7.18
N VAL A 272 1.31 3.66 7.43
CA VAL A 272 1.83 3.10 8.67
C VAL A 272 2.91 4.00 9.27
N SER A 273 2.98 4.04 10.59
CA SER A 273 3.98 4.76 11.37
C SER A 273 4.59 3.87 12.44
N ILE A 274 5.91 3.92 12.56
CA ILE A 274 6.69 3.23 13.60
C ILE A 274 7.39 4.20 14.56
N ASP A 275 7.08 5.50 14.47
CA ASP A 275 7.67 6.59 15.25
C ASP A 275 6.59 7.42 15.97
N ASN A 276 5.56 6.73 16.44
CA ASN A 276 4.42 7.27 17.19
C ASN A 276 3.54 8.26 16.41
N GLY A 277 3.61 8.26 15.08
CA GLY A 277 2.81 9.09 14.19
C GLY A 277 3.52 10.35 13.69
N VAL A 278 4.85 10.41 13.83
CA VAL A 278 5.66 11.54 13.31
C VAL A 278 5.81 11.42 11.79
N THR A 279 6.13 10.24 11.29
CA THR A 279 6.17 9.95 9.85
C THR A 279 5.16 8.87 9.47
N TRP A 280 4.54 9.05 8.30
CA TRP A 280 3.55 8.15 7.72
C TRP A 280 4.03 7.73 6.35
N GLN A 281 4.01 6.43 6.08
CA GLN A 281 4.53 5.85 4.84
C GLN A 281 3.61 4.71 4.37
N ALA A 282 3.61 4.44 3.06
CA ALA A 282 2.86 3.29 2.52
C ALA A 282 3.45 1.94 2.98
N ALA A 283 4.77 1.90 3.24
CA ALA A 283 5.43 0.72 3.79
C ALA A 283 6.50 1.12 4.80
N ASN A 284 6.71 0.32 5.85
CA ASN A 284 7.78 0.51 6.83
C ASN A 284 8.39 -0.83 7.27
N THR A 285 9.57 -0.80 7.88
CA THR A 285 10.30 -2.02 8.28
C THR A 285 10.76 -1.92 9.73
N VAL A 286 10.59 -3.01 10.49
CA VAL A 286 11.10 -3.16 11.85
C VAL A 286 11.94 -4.44 11.95
N ASN A 287 13.12 -4.31 12.53
CA ASN A 287 13.99 -5.43 12.86
C ASN A 287 13.87 -5.70 14.36
N LEU A 288 13.58 -6.95 14.72
CA LEU A 288 13.31 -7.39 16.09
C LEU A 288 13.99 -8.74 16.33
N PHE A 289 14.32 -9.05 17.58
CA PHE A 289 14.70 -10.41 17.93
C PHE A 289 13.48 -11.26 18.28
N SER A 290 13.61 -12.58 18.13
CA SER A 290 12.57 -13.54 18.51
C SER A 290 12.20 -13.37 20.00
N GLY A 291 10.91 -13.13 20.26
CA GLY A 291 10.38 -12.79 21.58
C GLY A 291 10.13 -11.29 21.82
N ASP A 292 10.70 -10.39 21.02
CA ASP A 292 10.42 -8.95 21.11
C ASP A 292 8.98 -8.62 20.66
N THR A 293 8.45 -7.50 21.15
CA THR A 293 7.18 -6.92 20.66
C THR A 293 7.37 -5.49 20.19
N ARG A 294 6.56 -5.05 19.23
CA ARG A 294 6.58 -3.69 18.68
C ARG A 294 5.17 -3.16 18.50
N ASN A 295 4.89 -2.02 19.12
CA ASN A 295 3.71 -1.23 18.81
C ASN A 295 3.98 -0.34 17.59
N PHE A 296 2.94 -0.09 16.80
CA PHE A 296 2.95 0.80 15.64
C PHE A 296 1.54 1.36 15.41
N LYS A 297 1.38 2.25 14.43
CA LYS A 297 0.08 2.86 14.13
C LYS A 297 -0.22 2.79 12.65
N TRP A 298 -1.49 2.57 12.32
CA TRP A 298 -2.04 2.81 10.98
C TRP A 298 -2.75 4.16 10.95
N LYS A 299 -2.73 4.85 9.81
CA LYS A 299 -3.57 6.02 9.55
C LYS A 299 -4.35 5.81 8.26
N ILE A 300 -5.63 6.13 8.31
CA ILE A 300 -6.51 6.22 7.15
C ILE A 300 -6.84 7.69 6.99
N THR A 301 -6.47 8.30 5.88
CA THR A 301 -6.91 9.65 5.50
C THR A 301 -7.94 9.51 4.39
N TYR A 302 -9.13 10.08 4.59
CA TYR A 302 -10.19 10.09 3.59
C TYR A 302 -10.56 11.54 3.27
N THR A 303 -10.69 11.85 1.98
CA THR A 303 -10.95 13.20 1.52
C THR A 303 -12.17 13.20 0.62
N ARG A 304 -13.20 13.95 1.01
CA ARG A 304 -14.30 14.32 0.12
C ARG A 304 -13.84 15.48 -0.75
N LEU A 305 -13.81 15.29 -2.06
CA LEU A 305 -13.40 16.32 -3.02
C LEU A 305 -14.49 17.38 -3.16
N ALA A 306 -14.14 18.48 -3.85
CA ALA A 306 -15.10 19.53 -4.15
C ALA A 306 -16.27 18.96 -4.98
N ALA A 307 -17.49 19.42 -4.69
CA ALA A 307 -18.66 19.02 -5.46
C ALA A 307 -18.51 19.44 -6.92
N VAL A 308 -18.88 18.55 -7.83
CA VAL A 308 -19.08 18.88 -9.24
C VAL A 308 -20.58 19.10 -9.45
N GLU A 309 -20.93 20.31 -9.89
CA GLU A 309 -22.31 20.68 -10.19
C GLU A 309 -22.69 20.25 -11.60
N SER A 310 -23.88 19.67 -11.76
CA SER A 310 -24.43 19.18 -13.02
C SER A 310 -25.96 19.13 -12.97
N GLY A 311 -26.61 18.72 -14.07
CA GLY A 311 -28.06 18.53 -14.08
C GLY A 311 -28.85 19.83 -13.85
N PHE A 312 -28.35 20.95 -14.37
CA PHE A 312 -29.00 22.25 -14.23
C PHE A 312 -30.35 22.24 -14.96
N GLY A 313 -31.44 22.39 -14.21
CA GLY A 313 -32.81 22.42 -14.71
C GLY A 313 -33.55 23.66 -14.25
N VAL A 314 -34.53 24.08 -15.03
CA VAL A 314 -35.46 25.15 -14.66
C VAL A 314 -36.88 24.75 -15.04
N SER A 315 -37.83 25.09 -14.17
CA SER A 315 -39.26 24.98 -14.46
C SER A 315 -40.00 26.19 -13.90
N GLY A 316 -41.22 26.41 -14.36
CA GLY A 316 -42.06 27.48 -13.83
C GLY A 316 -43.33 27.66 -14.63
N LYS A 317 -43.99 28.80 -14.42
CA LYS A 317 -45.26 29.14 -15.07
C LYS A 317 -45.14 30.44 -15.86
N ILE A 318 -45.75 30.48 -17.04
CA ILE A 318 -46.05 31.70 -17.81
C ILE A 318 -47.53 31.99 -17.57
N LYS A 319 -47.82 33.08 -16.85
CA LYS A 319 -49.19 33.51 -16.55
C LYS A 319 -49.59 34.62 -17.48
N ILE A 320 -50.69 34.41 -18.21
CA ILE A 320 -51.25 35.36 -19.17
C ILE A 320 -52.56 35.87 -18.59
N ASN A 321 -52.64 37.15 -18.31
CA ASN A 321 -53.79 37.80 -17.70
C ASN A 321 -54.52 38.67 -18.73
N ASN A 322 -55.80 38.38 -18.96
CA ASN A 322 -56.67 39.14 -19.83
C ASN A 322 -57.61 40.02 -18.98
N SER A 323 -57.24 41.29 -18.81
CA SER A 323 -58.11 42.26 -18.11
C SER A 323 -59.19 42.86 -19.01
N SER A 324 -59.30 42.44 -20.27
CA SER A 324 -60.25 42.99 -21.23
C SER A 324 -61.64 42.35 -21.09
N PRO A 325 -62.71 43.03 -21.57
CA PRO A 325 -64.05 42.45 -21.65
C PRO A 325 -64.22 41.43 -22.79
N LEU A 326 -63.20 41.23 -23.62
CA LEU A 326 -63.20 40.33 -24.77
C LEU A 326 -62.50 39.01 -24.45
N LEU A 327 -62.90 37.93 -25.12
CA LEU A 327 -62.13 36.68 -25.15
C LEU A 327 -60.85 36.89 -25.95
N ALA A 328 -59.69 36.61 -25.35
CA ALA A 328 -58.43 36.50 -26.07
C ALA A 328 -58.31 35.08 -26.62
N ASP A 329 -58.78 34.91 -27.84
CA ASP A 329 -58.84 33.63 -28.56
C ASP A 329 -57.50 33.33 -29.24
N ASP A 330 -57.06 32.07 -29.25
CA ASP A 330 -55.85 31.60 -29.94
C ASP A 330 -54.55 32.36 -29.56
N VAL A 331 -54.33 32.65 -28.28
CA VAL A 331 -53.09 33.30 -27.82
C VAL A 331 -51.91 32.34 -28.02
N SER A 332 -50.98 32.71 -28.90
CA SER A 332 -49.76 31.93 -29.15
C SER A 332 -48.72 32.17 -28.06
N VAL A 333 -48.34 31.14 -27.33
CA VAL A 333 -47.39 31.20 -26.21
C VAL A 333 -46.07 30.54 -26.61
N SER A 334 -44.99 31.27 -26.42
CA SER A 334 -43.62 30.80 -26.64
C SER A 334 -42.75 31.17 -25.46
N ASP A 335 -41.62 30.50 -25.33
CA ASP A 335 -40.62 30.79 -24.30
C ASP A 335 -39.25 30.92 -24.96
N LEU A 336 -38.47 31.88 -24.48
CA LEU A 336 -37.12 32.14 -24.97
C LEU A 336 -36.15 32.13 -23.79
N LEU A 337 -35.43 31.01 -23.68
CA LEU A 337 -34.36 30.81 -22.71
C LEU A 337 -33.03 30.54 -23.44
N PRO A 338 -32.11 31.52 -23.50
CA PRO A 338 -30.84 31.34 -24.20
C PRO A 338 -30.03 30.15 -23.69
N GLY A 339 -29.62 29.27 -24.60
CA GLY A 339 -28.79 28.11 -24.30
C GLY A 339 -29.52 26.92 -23.69
N ALA A 340 -30.84 27.00 -23.50
CA ALA A 340 -31.63 25.87 -23.03
C ALA A 340 -31.79 24.77 -24.09
N SER A 341 -31.81 23.52 -23.63
CA SER A 341 -32.20 22.34 -24.41
C SER A 341 -33.48 21.72 -23.87
N GLY A 342 -34.30 21.18 -24.78
CA GLY A 342 -35.56 20.55 -24.40
C GLY A 342 -36.54 21.51 -23.73
N LEU A 343 -36.56 22.78 -24.16
CA LEU A 343 -37.53 23.76 -23.70
C LEU A 343 -38.93 23.35 -24.17
N VAL A 344 -39.81 23.08 -23.21
CA VAL A 344 -41.21 22.70 -23.45
C VAL A 344 -42.09 23.72 -22.75
N VAL A 345 -43.13 24.18 -23.44
CA VAL A 345 -44.21 25.01 -22.90
C VAL A 345 -45.51 24.24 -23.07
N ASP A 346 -46.30 24.12 -22.02
CA ASP A 346 -47.58 23.42 -22.02
C ASP A 346 -48.64 24.30 -21.36
N CYS A 347 -49.57 24.80 -22.17
CA CYS A 347 -50.67 25.66 -21.73
C CYS A 347 -51.92 24.90 -21.31
N SER A 348 -51.86 23.57 -21.18
CA SER A 348 -53.01 22.75 -20.82
C SER A 348 -52.70 21.84 -19.62
N SER A 349 -53.76 21.26 -19.06
CA SER A 349 -53.61 20.22 -18.03
C SER A 349 -53.21 18.86 -18.60
N ASP A 350 -53.39 18.67 -19.91
CA ASP A 350 -53.12 17.42 -20.60
C ASP A 350 -51.73 17.49 -21.26
N PRO A 351 -50.79 16.60 -20.88
CA PRO A 351 -49.43 16.66 -21.42
C PRO A 351 -49.42 16.67 -22.95
N GLY A 352 -48.88 17.72 -23.57
CA GLY A 352 -48.81 17.78 -25.03
C GLY A 352 -48.07 18.96 -25.63
N ALA A 353 -47.41 19.79 -24.81
CA ALA A 353 -46.64 20.95 -25.27
C ALA A 353 -47.49 21.95 -26.09
N GLN A 354 -48.72 22.20 -25.64
CA GLN A 354 -49.65 23.09 -26.30
C GLN A 354 -49.16 24.54 -26.14
N THR A 355 -48.87 25.18 -27.27
CA THR A 355 -48.38 26.55 -27.35
C THR A 355 -49.48 27.55 -27.71
N THR A 356 -50.75 27.17 -27.60
CA THR A 356 -51.90 28.05 -27.83
C THR A 356 -52.90 27.91 -26.69
N VAL A 357 -53.53 29.02 -26.29
CA VAL A 357 -54.51 29.03 -25.20
C VAL A 357 -55.52 30.16 -25.35
N ASP A 358 -56.78 29.88 -25.02
CA ASP A 358 -57.81 30.90 -24.92
C ASP A 358 -57.87 31.46 -23.50
N VAL A 359 -57.83 32.78 -23.38
CA VAL A 359 -57.89 33.48 -22.09
C VAL A 359 -59.20 34.25 -22.01
N PRO A 360 -60.20 33.75 -21.25
CA PRO A 360 -61.49 34.42 -21.11
C PRO A 360 -61.40 35.84 -20.57
N ALA A 361 -62.44 36.62 -20.84
CA ALA A 361 -62.56 38.00 -20.37
C ALA A 361 -62.43 38.07 -18.84
N GLY A 362 -61.53 38.92 -18.34
CA GLY A 362 -61.28 39.11 -16.91
C GLY A 362 -60.55 37.96 -16.20
N GLU A 363 -60.12 36.92 -16.91
CA GLU A 363 -59.43 35.75 -16.35
C GLU A 363 -57.93 35.70 -16.68
N PHE A 364 -57.25 34.68 -16.16
CA PHE A 364 -55.90 34.32 -16.55
C PHE A 364 -55.78 32.84 -16.93
N ARG A 365 -54.70 32.51 -17.64
CA ARG A 365 -54.25 31.15 -17.90
C ARG A 365 -52.78 31.00 -17.52
N GLU A 366 -52.39 29.80 -17.14
CA GLU A 366 -51.01 29.47 -16.79
C GLU A 366 -50.52 28.35 -17.69
N CYS A 367 -49.37 28.56 -18.32
CA CYS A 367 -48.65 27.54 -19.05
C CYS A 367 -47.44 27.10 -18.25
N ASP A 368 -47.30 25.80 -18.02
CA ASP A 368 -46.10 25.23 -17.44
C ASP A 368 -44.97 25.24 -18.46
N TYR A 369 -43.75 25.49 -18.00
CA TYR A 369 -42.57 25.30 -18.83
C TYR A 369 -41.47 24.57 -18.07
N SER A 370 -40.65 23.85 -18.80
CA SER A 370 -39.44 23.24 -18.25
C SER A 370 -38.34 23.18 -19.30
N ALA A 371 -37.09 23.23 -18.84
CA ALA A 371 -35.93 23.08 -19.69
C ALA A 371 -34.71 22.56 -18.92
N THR A 372 -33.76 22.04 -19.67
CA THR A 372 -32.40 21.72 -19.20
C THR A 372 -31.43 22.81 -19.64
N LEU A 373 -30.42 23.08 -18.81
CA LEU A 373 -29.43 24.12 -19.01
C LEU A 373 -28.00 23.53 -19.00
N PRO A 374 -27.07 24.10 -19.77
CA PRO A 374 -25.71 23.58 -19.87
C PRO A 374 -24.87 23.86 -18.62
N ASP A 375 -25.19 24.92 -17.88
CA ASP A 375 -24.44 25.37 -16.70
C ASP A 375 -25.32 26.24 -15.77
N GLY A 376 -24.77 26.58 -14.60
CA GLY A 376 -25.43 27.40 -13.58
C GLY A 376 -25.32 28.93 -13.80
N THR A 377 -24.93 29.42 -14.97
CA THR A 377 -24.87 30.87 -15.21
C THR A 377 -26.26 31.51 -15.12
N THR A 378 -26.33 32.69 -14.50
CA THR A 378 -27.58 33.44 -14.37
C THR A 378 -28.10 33.84 -15.75
N ARG A 379 -29.39 33.61 -15.99
CA ARG A 379 -30.06 33.90 -17.27
C ARG A 379 -31.40 34.58 -17.03
N THR A 380 -31.86 35.33 -18.02
CA THR A 380 -33.24 35.83 -18.06
C THR A 380 -34.05 34.90 -18.94
N ASN A 381 -35.12 34.31 -18.40
CA ASN A 381 -36.10 33.60 -19.19
C ASN A 381 -37.25 34.53 -19.60
N THR A 382 -37.65 34.52 -20.87
CA THR A 382 -38.69 35.42 -21.40
C THR A 382 -39.85 34.63 -22.00
N GLY A 383 -40.98 34.61 -21.28
CA GLY A 383 -42.23 34.09 -21.82
C GLY A 383 -42.90 35.15 -22.68
N LYS A 384 -43.39 34.74 -23.84
CA LYS A 384 -44.02 35.61 -24.84
C LYS A 384 -45.38 35.07 -25.22
N ALA A 385 -46.41 35.89 -25.06
CA ALA A 385 -47.75 35.64 -25.56
C ALA A 385 -48.03 36.59 -26.74
N THR A 386 -48.44 36.05 -27.88
CA THR A 386 -48.73 36.83 -29.09
C THR A 386 -50.22 36.72 -29.41
N LEU A 387 -50.87 37.87 -29.58
CA LEU A 387 -52.27 37.98 -29.97
C LEU A 387 -52.41 39.10 -31.02
N PHE A 388 -53.08 38.82 -32.14
CA PHE A 388 -53.21 39.73 -33.30
C PHE A 388 -51.89 40.40 -33.74
N GLY A 389 -50.77 39.66 -33.70
CA GLY A 389 -49.45 40.15 -34.09
C GLY A 389 -48.75 41.04 -33.05
N THR A 390 -49.38 41.31 -31.90
CA THR A 390 -48.78 42.04 -30.78
C THR A 390 -48.19 41.09 -29.77
N ASP A 391 -46.94 41.35 -29.34
CA ASP A 391 -46.23 40.55 -28.36
C ASP A 391 -46.34 41.14 -26.95
N TYR A 392 -46.70 40.29 -25.99
CA TYR A 392 -46.70 40.58 -24.56
C TYR A 392 -45.67 39.68 -23.89
N THR A 393 -44.77 40.27 -23.10
CA THR A 393 -43.65 39.54 -22.52
C THR A 393 -43.62 39.64 -21.00
N GLY A 394 -43.21 38.55 -20.36
CA GLY A 394 -42.93 38.48 -18.94
C GLY A 394 -41.60 37.78 -18.72
N THR A 395 -40.77 38.30 -17.82
CA THR A 395 -39.43 37.76 -17.57
C THR A 395 -39.30 37.20 -16.16
N ALA A 396 -38.44 36.20 -16.00
CA ALA A 396 -38.01 35.67 -14.71
C ALA A 396 -36.49 35.47 -14.73
N GLN A 397 -35.82 35.78 -13.62
CA GLN A 397 -34.41 35.45 -13.44
C GLN A 397 -34.25 33.97 -13.10
N VAL A 398 -33.39 33.29 -13.84
CA VAL A 398 -32.94 31.93 -13.57
C VAL A 398 -31.62 32.03 -12.80
N ASP A 399 -31.71 31.90 -11.48
CA ASP A 399 -30.57 31.91 -10.57
C ASP A 399 -30.54 30.60 -9.76
N PHE A 400 -29.35 30.03 -9.60
CA PHE A 400 -29.13 28.77 -8.89
C PHE A 400 -28.73 28.96 -7.42
N SER A 401 -28.61 30.19 -6.92
CA SER A 401 -28.31 30.47 -5.50
C SER A 401 -29.32 29.87 -4.52
N GLY A 402 -30.59 29.76 -4.94
CA GLY A 402 -31.69 29.12 -4.21
C GLY A 402 -32.20 27.84 -4.87
N ALA A 403 -31.41 27.18 -5.72
CA ALA A 403 -31.83 25.98 -6.41
C ALA A 403 -32.12 24.83 -5.45
N THR A 404 -33.07 23.98 -5.81
CA THR A 404 -33.23 22.68 -5.15
C THR A 404 -32.03 21.81 -5.52
N VAL A 405 -31.25 21.38 -4.52
CA VAL A 405 -30.03 20.60 -4.72
C VAL A 405 -30.30 19.12 -4.46
N THR A 406 -30.01 18.27 -5.43
CA THR A 406 -29.89 16.82 -5.24
C THR A 406 -28.42 16.49 -4.99
N GLU A 407 -28.09 15.87 -3.86
CA GLU A 407 -26.72 15.44 -3.57
C GLU A 407 -26.50 13.96 -3.92
N VAL A 408 -25.42 13.66 -4.62
CA VAL A 408 -24.97 12.31 -4.97
C VAL A 408 -23.60 12.08 -4.33
N ASP A 409 -23.47 10.99 -3.58
CA ASP A 409 -22.24 10.59 -2.89
C ASP A 409 -21.74 11.60 -1.85
N ALA A 410 -22.66 12.37 -1.25
CA ALA A 410 -22.36 13.28 -0.14
C ALA A 410 -21.74 12.55 1.08
N THR A 411 -21.92 11.23 1.16
CA THR A 411 -21.34 10.34 2.16
C THR A 411 -20.62 9.14 1.54
N ALA A 412 -19.66 8.57 2.27
CA ALA A 412 -19.00 7.32 1.92
C ALA A 412 -18.77 6.44 3.16
N ARG A 413 -18.91 5.11 3.04
CA ARG A 413 -18.70 4.13 4.11
C ARG A 413 -17.25 3.65 4.12
N LEU A 414 -16.54 3.92 5.22
CA LEU A 414 -15.17 3.50 5.46
C LEU A 414 -15.14 2.18 6.24
N VAL A 415 -14.43 1.19 5.71
CA VAL A 415 -14.23 -0.14 6.31
C VAL A 415 -12.74 -0.47 6.42
N ASP A 416 -12.32 -0.99 7.58
CA ASP A 416 -10.98 -1.52 7.84
C ASP A 416 -11.06 -2.81 8.68
N PRO A 417 -10.24 -3.84 8.41
CA PRO A 417 -10.22 -5.09 9.18
C PRO A 417 -10.00 -4.93 10.69
N HIS A 418 -9.46 -3.80 11.15
CA HIS A 418 -9.20 -3.51 12.57
C HIS A 418 -10.40 -2.86 13.27
N GLY A 419 -11.62 -3.20 12.84
CA GLY A 419 -12.86 -2.82 13.51
C GLY A 419 -13.42 -1.46 13.13
N ILE A 420 -13.01 -0.88 12.00
CA ILE A 420 -13.64 0.35 11.47
C ILE A 420 -14.74 -0.03 10.49
N ASP A 421 -15.93 0.49 10.74
CA ASP A 421 -17.08 0.41 9.85
C ASP A 421 -18.00 1.63 10.10
N GLU A 422 -17.73 2.72 9.40
CA GLU A 422 -18.34 4.02 9.69
C GLU A 422 -18.71 4.77 8.41
N VAL A 423 -19.85 5.46 8.42
CA VAL A 423 -20.25 6.38 7.33
C VAL A 423 -19.66 7.77 7.59
N LYS A 424 -19.00 8.33 6.58
CA LYS A 424 -18.32 9.64 6.62
C LYS A 424 -19.07 10.65 5.76
N SER A 425 -19.26 11.86 6.28
CA SER A 425 -19.91 12.98 5.60
C SER A 425 -18.98 14.16 5.30
N GLY A 426 -17.67 13.99 5.53
CA GLY A 426 -16.64 14.99 5.23
C GLY A 426 -15.25 14.37 5.27
N SER A 427 -14.24 15.19 4.98
CA SER A 427 -12.83 14.78 5.03
C SER A 427 -12.35 14.58 6.47
N GLY A 428 -11.38 13.69 6.68
CA GLY A 428 -10.82 13.44 7.99
C GLY A 428 -9.77 12.32 7.99
N SER A 429 -9.39 11.89 9.19
CA SER A 429 -8.49 10.75 9.35
C SER A 429 -8.77 9.94 10.61
N VAL A 430 -8.54 8.64 10.54
CA VAL A 430 -8.60 7.70 11.67
C VAL A 430 -7.21 7.12 11.91
N VAL A 431 -6.78 7.06 13.16
CA VAL A 431 -5.52 6.43 13.57
C VAL A 431 -5.84 5.20 14.40
N ILE A 432 -5.22 4.07 14.05
CA ILE A 432 -5.43 2.76 14.67
C ILE A 432 -4.11 2.37 15.32
N ASN A 433 -4.12 2.07 16.62
CA ASN A 433 -2.97 1.52 17.30
C ASN A 433 -2.95 0.00 17.12
N ASP A 434 -1.78 -0.55 16.83
CA ASP A 434 -1.60 -1.97 16.57
C ASP A 434 -0.27 -2.45 17.15
N SER A 435 -0.09 -3.76 17.27
CA SER A 435 1.10 -4.35 17.87
C SER A 435 1.44 -5.68 17.21
N THR A 436 2.73 -6.00 17.20
CA THR A 436 3.23 -7.26 16.70
C THR A 436 4.25 -7.86 17.65
N SER A 437 4.22 -9.18 17.82
CA SER A 437 5.33 -9.94 18.40
C SER A 437 6.22 -10.51 17.30
N CYS A 438 7.47 -10.76 17.64
CA CYS A 438 8.44 -11.35 16.74
C CYS A 438 8.61 -12.84 17.06
N GLY A 439 8.34 -13.67 16.06
CA GLY A 439 8.62 -15.12 16.08
C GLY A 439 9.12 -15.56 14.70
N THR A 440 8.39 -15.18 13.65
CA THR A 440 8.85 -15.33 12.26
C THR A 440 8.79 -14.01 11.49
N SER A 441 9.69 -13.86 10.52
CA SER A 441 9.66 -12.72 9.60
C SER A 441 8.41 -12.78 8.74
N THR A 442 7.62 -11.70 8.70
CA THR A 442 6.36 -11.65 7.97
C THR A 442 6.02 -10.22 7.59
N LYS A 443 5.32 -10.07 6.47
CA LYS A 443 4.74 -8.81 6.02
C LYS A 443 3.30 -8.71 6.53
N ILE A 444 3.01 -7.68 7.32
CA ILE A 444 1.67 -7.38 7.83
C ILE A 444 1.05 -6.35 6.88
N THR A 445 -0.08 -6.68 6.29
CA THR A 445 -0.78 -5.81 5.33
C THR A 445 -2.11 -5.36 5.93
N ASN A 446 -2.39 -4.07 5.85
CA ASN A 446 -3.69 -3.51 6.23
C ASN A 446 -4.29 -2.71 5.07
N LYS A 447 -5.54 -3.00 4.74
CA LYS A 447 -6.28 -2.42 3.60
C LYS A 447 -7.53 -1.72 4.10
N ALA A 448 -7.66 -0.44 3.78
CA ALA A 448 -8.89 0.33 4.00
C ALA A 448 -9.68 0.43 2.69
N THR A 449 -11.00 0.34 2.83
CA THR A 449 -11.97 0.44 1.73
C THR A 449 -12.94 1.57 2.02
N LEU A 450 -13.16 2.45 1.05
CA LEU A 450 -14.11 3.56 1.14
C LEU A 450 -15.11 3.42 0.00
N THR A 451 -16.39 3.24 0.32
CA THR A 451 -17.47 3.02 -0.65
C THR A 451 -18.45 4.18 -0.67
N GLU A 452 -18.61 4.84 -1.80
CA GLU A 452 -19.54 5.95 -1.99
C GLU A 452 -21.01 5.45 -1.93
N THR A 453 -21.89 6.16 -1.20
CA THR A 453 -23.19 5.60 -0.79
C THR A 453 -24.25 5.50 -1.87
N ASN A 454 -24.21 6.35 -2.90
CA ASN A 454 -25.20 6.38 -3.97
C ASN A 454 -24.70 5.64 -5.22
N SER A 455 -23.47 5.89 -5.64
CA SER A 455 -22.87 5.23 -6.81
C SER A 455 -22.34 3.83 -6.51
N GLY A 456 -21.97 3.55 -5.26
CA GLY A 456 -21.29 2.32 -4.89
C GLY A 456 -19.83 2.26 -5.33
N THR A 457 -19.26 3.38 -5.80
CA THR A 457 -17.85 3.44 -6.22
C THR A 457 -16.95 3.09 -5.04
N VAL A 458 -16.04 2.13 -5.27
CA VAL A 458 -15.11 1.65 -4.25
C VAL A 458 -13.73 2.25 -4.48
N ARG A 459 -13.16 2.83 -3.42
CA ARG A 459 -11.79 3.31 -3.32
C ARG A 459 -11.05 2.49 -2.29
N GLU A 460 -9.81 2.13 -2.58
CA GLU A 460 -9.03 1.27 -1.69
C GLU A 460 -7.61 1.81 -1.53
N SER A 461 -7.04 1.64 -0.34
CA SER A 461 -5.65 1.96 -0.07
C SER A 461 -5.07 0.96 0.92
N THR A 462 -3.82 0.57 0.70
CA THR A 462 -3.13 -0.48 1.46
C THR A 462 -1.82 0.06 2.01
N ALA A 463 -1.49 -0.31 3.25
CA ALA A 463 -0.19 -0.06 3.85
C ALA A 463 0.42 -1.35 4.42
N GLU A 464 1.73 -1.36 4.57
CA GLU A 464 2.51 -2.57 4.85
C GLU A 464 3.56 -2.36 5.94
N LEU A 465 3.66 -3.31 6.88
CA LEU A 465 4.73 -3.37 7.86
C LEU A 465 5.54 -4.65 7.65
N ASN A 466 6.81 -4.51 7.26
CA ASN A 466 7.76 -5.62 7.17
C ASN A 466 8.38 -5.86 8.54
N ARG A 467 8.02 -6.97 9.18
CA ARG A 467 8.63 -7.41 10.43
C ARG A 467 9.72 -8.43 10.12
N ASN A 468 10.97 -8.07 10.35
CA ASN A 468 12.11 -8.98 10.24
C ASN A 468 12.47 -9.49 11.64
N CYS A 469 12.43 -10.81 11.80
CA CYS A 469 12.75 -11.50 13.02
C CYS A 469 14.11 -12.18 12.94
N TYR A 470 14.91 -12.00 13.98
CA TYR A 470 16.27 -12.53 14.08
C TYR A 470 16.44 -13.39 15.33
N GLU A 471 17.33 -14.36 15.24
CA GLU A 471 17.67 -15.30 16.30
C GLU A 471 19.19 -15.29 16.54
N LEU A 472 19.62 -15.64 17.74
CA LEU A 472 21.04 -15.87 18.00
C LEU A 472 21.42 -17.28 17.55
N THR A 473 22.62 -17.41 16.99
CA THR A 473 23.19 -18.73 16.68
C THR A 473 24.17 -19.10 17.78
N VAL A 474 23.94 -20.22 18.46
CA VAL A 474 24.84 -20.76 19.48
C VAL A 474 25.51 -22.02 18.92
N THR A 475 26.84 -22.01 18.92
CA THR A 475 27.66 -23.18 18.52
C THR A 475 28.65 -23.51 19.61
N LYS A 476 29.06 -24.76 19.71
CA LYS A 476 30.07 -25.20 20.65
C LYS A 476 30.87 -26.38 20.12
N ASP A 477 32.08 -26.54 20.63
CA ASP A 477 32.87 -27.76 20.48
C ASP A 477 32.94 -28.53 21.82
N ALA A 478 33.53 -29.72 21.79
CA ALA A 478 33.77 -30.54 22.97
C ALA A 478 35.05 -31.36 22.79
N ALA A 479 36.13 -30.95 23.44
CA ALA A 479 37.38 -31.68 23.52
C ALA A 479 37.43 -32.49 24.82
N THR A 480 37.60 -33.81 24.71
CA THR A 480 37.64 -34.74 25.84
C THR A 480 39.08 -35.07 26.24
N SER A 481 39.30 -35.32 27.53
CA SER A 481 40.58 -35.82 28.05
C SER A 481 40.39 -36.83 29.18
N LEU A 482 41.33 -37.76 29.30
CA LEU A 482 41.37 -38.75 30.40
C LEU A 482 42.83 -39.05 30.78
N LYS A 483 43.03 -39.66 31.95
CA LYS A 483 44.29 -40.30 32.33
C LYS A 483 44.13 -41.82 32.17
N ARG A 484 45.14 -42.49 31.63
CA ARG A 484 45.21 -43.95 31.56
C ARG A 484 46.40 -44.43 32.36
N LYS A 485 46.15 -45.28 33.35
CA LYS A 485 47.21 -45.90 34.14
C LYS A 485 47.38 -47.35 33.77
N TRP A 486 48.61 -47.75 33.47
CA TRP A 486 48.98 -49.14 33.23
C TRP A 486 49.44 -49.83 34.50
N THR A 487 49.11 -51.10 34.63
CA THR A 487 49.53 -51.98 35.71
C THR A 487 50.20 -53.20 35.10
N TRP A 488 51.45 -53.43 35.49
CA TRP A 488 52.29 -54.47 34.95
C TRP A 488 52.39 -55.68 35.87
N GLN A 489 52.52 -56.85 35.27
CA GLN A 489 52.87 -58.11 35.90
C GLN A 489 53.97 -58.78 35.08
N ILE A 490 54.79 -59.61 35.72
CA ILE A 490 55.85 -60.36 35.07
C ILE A 490 55.76 -61.80 35.52
N VAL A 491 55.91 -62.74 34.58
CA VAL A 491 55.97 -64.17 34.86
C VAL A 491 57.34 -64.68 34.44
N LYS A 492 57.97 -65.44 35.33
CA LYS A 492 59.25 -66.09 35.13
C LYS A 492 59.07 -67.60 35.13
N ASP A 493 59.50 -68.24 34.06
CA ASP A 493 59.46 -69.69 33.92
C ASP A 493 60.84 -70.24 33.55
N GLY A 494 61.17 -71.42 34.04
CA GLY A 494 62.38 -72.17 33.71
C GLY A 494 62.06 -73.62 33.42
N ASP A 495 62.72 -74.19 32.42
CA ASP A 495 62.44 -75.55 31.93
C ASP A 495 62.88 -76.67 32.89
N GLN A 496 63.67 -76.34 33.93
CA GLN A 496 64.12 -77.26 34.97
C GLN A 496 63.83 -76.70 36.36
N THR A 497 63.46 -77.57 37.29
CA THR A 497 63.39 -77.24 38.73
C THR A 497 64.49 -77.95 39.55
N GLN A 498 65.11 -78.97 38.97
CA GLN A 498 66.24 -79.70 39.53
C GLN A 498 67.12 -80.30 38.42
N ILE A 499 68.44 -80.31 38.62
CA ILE A 499 69.42 -80.99 37.78
C ILE A 499 70.42 -81.80 38.63
N ASP A 500 70.81 -82.98 38.13
CA ASP A 500 71.80 -83.88 38.75
C ASP A 500 72.97 -84.09 37.78
N ILE A 501 74.17 -83.67 38.18
CA ILE A 501 75.34 -83.62 37.29
C ILE A 501 76.62 -84.11 37.99
N GLN A 502 77.61 -84.51 37.20
CA GLN A 502 78.97 -84.78 37.70
C GLN A 502 79.77 -83.48 37.84
N ASN A 503 80.77 -83.47 38.71
CA ASN A 503 81.65 -82.29 38.82
C ASN A 503 82.32 -81.99 37.46
N GLY A 504 82.11 -80.78 36.94
CA GLY A 504 82.59 -80.33 35.63
C GLY A 504 81.66 -80.61 34.45
N GLN A 505 80.49 -81.23 34.66
CA GLN A 505 79.50 -81.47 33.60
C GLN A 505 78.68 -80.21 33.32
N SER A 506 78.66 -79.74 32.07
CA SER A 506 77.81 -78.66 31.58
C SER A 506 76.33 -79.09 31.54
N PHE A 507 75.42 -78.20 31.95
CA PHE A 507 73.98 -78.39 31.84
C PHE A 507 73.28 -77.03 31.72
N VAL A 508 72.56 -76.86 30.60
CA VAL A 508 71.88 -75.61 30.25
C VAL A 508 70.43 -75.63 30.73
N VAL A 509 70.01 -74.57 31.42
CA VAL A 509 68.61 -74.29 31.77
C VAL A 509 68.12 -73.14 30.91
N ASN A 510 66.92 -73.28 30.34
CA ASN A 510 66.27 -72.26 29.52
C ASN A 510 65.23 -71.52 30.36
N TYR A 511 65.22 -70.21 30.25
CA TYR A 511 64.29 -69.34 30.96
C TYR A 511 63.43 -68.53 29.99
N THR A 512 62.18 -68.30 30.37
CA THR A 512 61.25 -67.41 29.67
C THR A 512 60.74 -66.34 30.64
N VAL A 513 60.82 -65.07 30.24
CA VAL A 513 60.26 -63.92 30.96
C VAL A 513 59.13 -63.35 30.14
N THR A 514 57.93 -63.29 30.71
CA THR A 514 56.71 -62.82 30.03
C THR A 514 56.06 -61.67 30.81
N PRO A 515 56.37 -60.42 30.47
CA PRO A 515 55.64 -59.26 30.99
C PRO A 515 54.21 -59.22 30.42
N SER A 516 53.28 -58.68 31.21
CA SER A 516 51.90 -58.41 30.81
C SER A 516 51.43 -57.11 31.44
N ALA A 517 50.49 -56.42 30.79
CA ALA A 517 49.96 -55.15 31.26
C ALA A 517 48.44 -55.10 31.12
N THR A 518 47.80 -54.39 32.05
CA THR A 518 46.38 -54.01 32.00
C THR A 518 46.26 -52.51 32.24
N SER A 519 45.22 -51.86 31.75
CA SER A 519 45.01 -50.42 31.92
C SER A 519 43.68 -50.08 32.58
N ALA A 520 43.66 -48.95 33.29
CA ALA A 520 42.46 -48.35 33.85
C ALA A 520 42.43 -46.85 33.54
N ASP A 521 41.30 -46.38 33.01
CA ASP A 521 41.07 -44.97 32.71
C ASP A 521 40.50 -44.24 33.93
N SER A 522 40.87 -42.97 34.11
CA SER A 522 40.36 -42.08 35.17
C SER A 522 40.37 -40.62 34.73
N ASN A 523 39.88 -39.71 35.59
CA ASN A 523 39.97 -38.26 35.40
C ASN A 523 39.34 -37.75 34.08
N TRP A 524 38.24 -38.36 33.65
CA TRP A 524 37.50 -37.91 32.47
C TRP A 524 37.11 -36.44 32.60
N ALA A 525 37.38 -35.66 31.57
CA ALA A 525 37.03 -34.24 31.51
C ALA A 525 36.62 -33.84 30.09
N VAL A 526 35.90 -32.73 30.00
CA VAL A 526 35.56 -32.05 28.75
C VAL A 526 35.82 -30.56 28.89
N ALA A 527 36.40 -29.96 27.86
CA ALA A 527 36.58 -28.52 27.73
C ALA A 527 36.30 -28.08 26.30
N GLY A 528 36.04 -26.79 26.12
CA GLY A 528 35.80 -26.26 24.78
C GLY A 528 35.44 -24.80 24.74
N LYS A 529 34.94 -24.36 23.59
CA LYS A 529 34.45 -23.02 23.30
C LYS A 529 32.96 -23.03 22.99
N ILE A 530 32.28 -21.97 23.41
CA ILE A 530 30.90 -21.63 23.05
C ILE A 530 30.97 -20.32 22.27
N THR A 531 30.36 -20.25 21.09
CA THR A 531 30.26 -19.05 20.28
C THR A 531 28.81 -18.66 20.10
N VAL A 532 28.45 -17.48 20.58
CA VAL A 532 27.13 -16.86 20.41
C VAL A 532 27.25 -15.79 19.33
N SER A 533 26.62 -15.99 18.18
CA SER A 533 26.69 -15.09 17.03
C SER A 533 25.38 -14.32 16.86
N ASN A 534 25.48 -13.00 16.75
CA ASN A 534 24.38 -12.11 16.40
C ASN A 534 24.44 -11.77 14.91
N LEU A 535 23.66 -12.47 14.08
CA LEU A 535 23.58 -12.21 12.64
C LEU A 535 22.59 -11.10 12.27
N ALA A 536 21.94 -10.48 13.26
CA ALA A 536 20.96 -9.42 13.03
C ALA A 536 21.64 -8.08 12.68
N PRO A 537 20.93 -7.17 11.98
CA PRO A 537 21.37 -5.80 11.72
C PRO A 537 21.21 -4.87 12.95
N ILE A 538 20.86 -5.43 14.10
CA ILE A 538 20.65 -4.71 15.38
C ILE A 538 21.47 -5.39 16.47
N SER A 539 21.82 -4.66 17.53
CA SER A 539 22.59 -5.18 18.67
C SER A 539 21.74 -6.06 19.59
N ALA A 540 22.30 -7.18 20.07
CA ALA A 540 21.67 -8.11 21.00
C ALA A 540 22.22 -7.92 22.42
N GLU A 541 21.36 -7.67 23.41
CA GLU A 541 21.74 -7.74 24.84
C GLU A 541 21.48 -9.16 25.33
N ILE A 542 22.51 -9.86 25.81
CA ILE A 542 22.40 -11.20 26.40
C ILE A 542 22.59 -11.12 27.92
N THR A 543 21.80 -11.90 28.65
CA THR A 543 21.74 -11.88 30.12
C THR A 543 22.57 -12.99 30.76
N SER A 544 22.84 -14.08 30.05
CA SER A 544 23.67 -15.18 30.53
C SER A 544 24.11 -16.12 29.39
N VAL A 545 25.17 -16.88 29.66
CA VAL A 545 25.55 -18.09 28.92
C VAL A 545 25.74 -19.20 29.94
N ALA A 546 25.10 -20.35 29.73
CA ALA A 546 25.19 -21.53 30.58
C ALA A 546 25.53 -22.76 29.74
N ASP A 547 26.12 -23.77 30.36
CA ASP A 547 26.51 -25.01 29.68
C ASP A 547 26.24 -26.21 30.59
N ILE A 548 25.56 -27.23 30.06
CA ILE A 548 25.14 -28.41 30.78
C ILE A 548 25.53 -29.65 29.97
N VAL A 549 26.50 -30.42 30.48
CA VAL A 549 27.00 -31.63 29.81
C VAL A 549 25.97 -32.74 29.81
N SER A 550 25.26 -32.89 30.92
CA SER A 550 24.07 -33.74 31.10
C SER A 550 23.37 -33.32 32.39
N ALA A 551 22.20 -33.89 32.69
CA ALA A 551 21.49 -33.60 33.93
C ALA A 551 22.43 -33.73 35.17
N GLY A 552 22.50 -32.67 35.98
CA GLY A 552 23.39 -32.58 37.15
C GLY A 552 24.86 -32.23 36.86
N LEU A 553 25.26 -32.08 35.58
CA LEU A 553 26.64 -31.81 35.16
C LEU A 553 26.83 -30.44 34.47
N ALA A 554 26.50 -29.34 35.16
CA ALA A 554 26.74 -27.96 34.67
C ALA A 554 28.25 -27.59 34.54
N ALA A 555 28.72 -27.19 33.36
CA ALA A 555 30.10 -26.78 33.19
C ALA A 555 30.36 -25.37 33.75
N THR A 556 31.61 -25.09 34.11
CA THR A 556 32.05 -23.74 34.45
C THR A 556 32.31 -22.99 33.14
N VAL A 557 31.56 -21.93 32.88
CA VAL A 557 31.67 -21.09 31.66
C VAL A 557 32.37 -19.78 32.01
N ASP A 558 33.35 -19.37 31.20
CA ASP A 558 34.02 -18.08 31.27
C ASP A 558 33.99 -17.38 29.91
N CYS A 559 33.32 -16.23 29.86
CA CYS A 559 33.17 -15.40 28.65
C CYS A 559 34.10 -14.17 28.64
N ALA A 560 34.94 -13.98 29.67
CA ALA A 560 35.77 -12.78 29.87
C ALA A 560 34.98 -11.44 29.82
N VAL A 561 33.67 -11.50 30.07
CA VAL A 561 32.76 -10.35 30.10
C VAL A 561 31.81 -10.47 31.28
N THR A 562 31.23 -9.36 31.73
CA THR A 562 30.17 -9.34 32.72
C THR A 562 28.81 -9.26 32.04
N PHE A 563 27.84 -10.07 32.49
CA PHE A 563 26.47 -9.98 32.01
C PHE A 563 25.64 -8.96 32.81
N PRO A 564 24.69 -8.24 32.17
CA PRO A 564 24.32 -8.34 30.76
C PRO A 564 25.40 -7.78 29.82
N TYR A 565 25.55 -8.40 28.65
CA TYR A 565 26.56 -8.03 27.64
C TYR A 565 25.89 -7.76 26.29
N THR A 566 26.34 -6.75 25.56
CA THR A 566 25.79 -6.40 24.25
C THR A 566 26.69 -6.88 23.12
N ILE A 567 26.19 -7.80 22.30
CA ILE A 567 26.81 -8.19 21.04
C ILE A 567 26.34 -7.21 19.95
N SER A 568 27.28 -6.52 19.30
CA SER A 568 26.97 -5.61 18.19
C SER A 568 26.29 -6.34 17.02
N ALA A 569 25.64 -5.59 16.13
CA ALA A 569 25.10 -6.14 14.89
C ALA A 569 26.19 -6.87 14.09
N GLY A 570 25.92 -8.10 13.64
CA GLY A 570 26.91 -8.97 12.96
C GLY A 570 28.04 -9.50 13.84
N GLY A 571 28.03 -9.23 15.15
CA GLY A 571 29.10 -9.60 16.09
C GLY A 571 28.99 -11.02 16.66
N LYS A 572 29.99 -11.41 17.47
CA LYS A 572 30.01 -12.67 18.21
C LYS A 572 30.60 -12.50 19.62
N LEU A 573 30.15 -13.34 20.56
CA LEU A 573 30.78 -13.55 21.87
C LEU A 573 31.35 -14.97 21.92
N GLU A 574 32.60 -15.09 22.37
CA GLU A 574 33.25 -16.38 22.60
C GLU A 574 33.43 -16.61 24.10
N CYS A 575 33.01 -17.78 24.57
CA CYS A 575 33.23 -18.24 25.93
C CYS A 575 34.01 -19.56 25.92
N THR A 576 34.78 -19.82 26.97
CA THR A 576 35.38 -21.12 27.24
C THR A 576 34.57 -21.86 28.30
N TYR A 577 34.61 -23.18 28.30
CA TYR A 577 34.01 -23.98 29.35
C TYR A 577 34.88 -25.19 29.71
N ILE A 578 34.75 -25.66 30.96
CA ILE A 578 35.41 -26.88 31.45
C ILE A 578 34.52 -27.63 32.44
N ARG A 579 34.60 -28.98 32.40
CA ARG A 579 33.89 -29.86 33.33
C ARG A 579 34.63 -31.18 33.54
N ALA A 580 34.85 -31.56 34.80
CA ALA A 580 35.21 -32.92 35.18
C ALA A 580 33.97 -33.84 35.14
N LEU A 581 34.16 -35.06 34.63
CA LEU A 581 33.12 -36.06 34.40
C LEU A 581 33.35 -37.29 35.29
N PRO A 582 32.27 -37.98 35.71
CA PRO A 582 32.39 -39.12 36.62
C PRO A 582 32.96 -40.38 35.93
N ASP A 583 32.79 -40.50 34.61
CA ASP A 583 33.18 -41.65 33.81
C ASP A 583 33.27 -41.29 32.31
N GLY A 584 33.75 -42.23 31.50
CA GLY A 584 33.90 -42.12 30.05
C GLY A 584 32.65 -42.40 29.23
N THR A 585 31.44 -42.36 29.80
CA THR A 585 30.21 -42.54 29.02
C THR A 585 29.99 -41.37 28.06
N ASP A 586 29.52 -41.70 26.86
CA ASP A 586 29.17 -40.69 25.85
C ASP A 586 28.01 -39.82 26.33
N ARG A 587 28.12 -38.51 26.10
CA ARG A 587 27.12 -37.51 26.51
C ARG A 587 26.90 -36.47 25.42
N THR A 588 25.84 -35.67 25.54
CA THR A 588 25.58 -34.52 24.67
C THR A 588 25.63 -33.25 25.51
N ASN A 589 26.69 -32.46 25.32
CA ASN A 589 26.81 -31.19 26.00
C ASN A 589 25.98 -30.11 25.31
N THR A 590 25.23 -29.33 26.08
CA THR A 590 24.32 -28.29 25.60
C THR A 590 24.69 -26.93 26.19
N ALA A 591 25.09 -26.00 25.34
CA ALA A 591 25.23 -24.60 25.70
C ALA A 591 23.91 -23.86 25.44
N ALA A 592 23.57 -22.92 26.32
CA ALA A 592 22.42 -22.04 26.20
C ALA A 592 22.85 -20.58 26.40
N ALA A 593 22.38 -19.67 25.54
CA ALA A 593 22.54 -18.23 25.70
C ALA A 593 21.17 -17.58 25.80
N SER A 594 20.97 -16.77 26.84
CA SER A 594 19.71 -16.08 27.10
C SER A 594 19.77 -14.65 26.56
N LEU A 595 18.93 -14.34 25.57
CA LEU A 595 18.73 -13.00 25.03
C LEU A 595 17.73 -12.23 25.88
N GLN A 596 18.00 -10.94 26.13
CA GLN A 596 17.03 -10.01 26.70
C GLN A 596 16.03 -9.57 25.64
N ASN A 597 14.75 -9.87 25.84
CA ASN A 597 13.68 -9.39 24.96
C ASN A 597 13.21 -7.99 25.36
N TYR A 598 12.67 -7.25 24.42
CA TYR A 598 12.14 -5.89 24.60
C TYR A 598 10.71 -5.76 24.05
N ALA A 599 9.88 -5.06 24.81
CA ALA A 599 8.62 -4.50 24.35
C ALA A 599 8.85 -3.05 23.91
N TYR A 600 8.85 -2.82 22.60
CA TYR A 600 9.03 -1.51 21.99
C TYR A 600 7.69 -0.80 21.87
N ASN A 601 7.59 0.40 22.43
CA ASN A 601 6.43 1.27 22.23
C ASN A 601 6.38 1.79 20.77
N ALA A 602 5.32 2.54 20.46
CA ALA A 602 5.12 3.07 19.10
C ALA A 602 6.20 4.07 18.65
N ALA A 603 6.96 4.66 19.58
CA ALA A 603 8.11 5.54 19.28
C ALA A 603 9.43 4.76 19.11
N GLY A 604 9.40 3.44 19.32
CA GLY A 604 10.58 2.58 19.29
C GLY A 604 11.44 2.58 20.53
N THR A 605 10.93 3.07 21.67
CA THR A 605 11.59 2.93 22.97
C THR A 605 11.31 1.53 23.52
N GLY A 606 12.37 0.75 23.76
CA GLY A 606 12.28 -0.61 24.31
C GLY A 606 12.22 -0.63 25.83
N THR A 607 11.34 -1.47 26.38
CA THR A 607 11.30 -1.85 27.80
C THR A 607 11.59 -3.34 27.93
N LYS A 608 12.47 -3.75 28.86
CA LYS A 608 12.81 -5.16 29.07
C LYS A 608 11.56 -6.01 29.35
N SER A 609 11.42 -7.14 28.66
CA SER A 609 10.21 -7.98 28.68
C SER A 609 10.52 -9.47 28.53
N GLY A 610 11.12 -10.07 29.57
CA GLY A 610 11.47 -11.50 29.57
C GLY A 610 12.73 -11.82 28.76
N THR A 611 12.96 -13.10 28.48
CA THR A 611 14.14 -13.59 27.76
C THR A 611 13.78 -14.69 26.77
N THR A 612 14.60 -14.87 25.74
CA THR A 612 14.54 -15.99 24.79
C THR A 612 15.86 -16.76 24.84
N ASP A 613 15.80 -18.08 24.97
CA ASP A 613 16.99 -18.93 25.04
C ASP A 613 17.31 -19.54 23.68
N PHE A 614 18.59 -19.52 23.31
CA PHE A 614 19.12 -20.19 22.13
C PHE A 614 20.14 -21.22 22.56
N SER A 615 20.19 -22.38 21.89
CA SER A 615 21.07 -23.48 22.30
C SER A 615 21.89 -24.06 21.16
N GLY A 616 23.04 -24.62 21.53
CA GLY A 616 23.94 -25.36 20.64
C GLY A 616 24.47 -26.58 21.36
N THR A 617 24.69 -27.68 20.63
CA THR A 617 25.12 -28.95 21.21
C THR A 617 26.44 -29.45 20.61
N ALA A 618 27.18 -30.25 21.39
CA ALA A 618 28.34 -31.00 20.92
C ALA A 618 28.39 -32.36 21.64
N ASN A 619 28.84 -33.39 20.91
CA ASN A 619 29.01 -34.73 21.47
C ASN A 619 30.27 -34.80 22.33
N VAL A 620 30.14 -35.37 23.51
CA VAL A 620 31.25 -35.70 24.41
C VAL A 620 31.51 -37.20 24.25
N ALA A 621 32.58 -37.54 23.54
CA ALA A 621 32.98 -38.92 23.29
C ALA A 621 34.48 -39.09 23.52
N PHE A 622 34.90 -40.27 23.98
CA PHE A 622 36.28 -40.53 24.38
C PHE A 622 37.11 -41.31 23.35
N GLY A 623 36.53 -41.69 22.21
CA GLY A 623 37.23 -42.41 21.15
C GLY A 623 38.42 -41.65 20.52
N SER A 624 38.45 -40.31 20.67
CA SER A 624 39.54 -39.44 20.24
C SER A 624 39.99 -38.49 21.36
N ALA A 625 39.81 -38.89 22.62
CA ALA A 625 40.21 -38.07 23.75
C ALA A 625 41.73 -37.87 23.77
N THR A 626 42.18 -36.73 24.31
CA THR A 626 43.59 -36.58 24.69
C THR A 626 43.84 -37.46 25.91
N ILE A 627 44.77 -38.42 25.77
CA ILE A 627 45.09 -39.38 26.81
C ILE A 627 46.43 -39.02 27.43
N GLU A 628 46.44 -38.76 28.73
CA GLU A 628 47.66 -38.71 29.53
C GLU A 628 47.94 -40.14 30.01
N GLU A 629 48.93 -40.79 29.39
CA GLU A 629 49.37 -42.13 29.77
C GLU A 629 50.27 -42.06 31.03
N ILE A 630 50.14 -43.06 31.89
CA ILE A 630 50.94 -43.23 33.11
C ILE A 630 51.39 -44.69 33.19
N ASP A 631 52.69 -44.91 33.39
CA ASP A 631 53.34 -46.21 33.48
C ASP A 631 53.21 -47.06 32.20
N GLU A 632 53.04 -46.43 31.03
CA GLU A 632 52.82 -47.13 29.75
C GLU A 632 54.02 -47.93 29.26
N CYS A 633 55.20 -47.74 29.84
CA CYS A 633 56.40 -48.52 29.55
C CYS A 633 57.13 -48.96 30.84
N VAL A 634 57.86 -50.07 30.74
CA VAL A 634 58.68 -50.62 31.82
C VAL A 634 60.07 -51.00 31.34
N GLY A 635 61.08 -50.80 32.19
CA GLY A 635 62.37 -51.50 32.03
C GLY A 635 62.25 -52.91 32.62
N VAL A 636 62.70 -53.93 31.89
CA VAL A 636 62.67 -55.34 32.28
C VAL A 636 64.10 -55.87 32.44
N THR A 637 64.41 -56.38 33.63
CA THR A 637 65.72 -56.93 33.97
C THR A 637 65.58 -58.31 34.60
N ASP A 638 66.69 -59.03 34.67
CA ASP A 638 66.76 -60.36 35.25
C ASP A 638 68.11 -60.52 35.94
N ASP A 639 68.12 -60.91 37.22
CA ASP A 639 69.37 -60.97 38.00
C ASP A 639 70.24 -62.19 37.68
N ASN A 640 69.67 -63.18 36.99
CA ASN A 640 70.26 -64.49 36.72
C ASN A 640 71.02 -65.08 37.95
N GLY A 641 70.50 -64.84 39.15
CA GLY A 641 71.13 -65.24 40.42
C GLY A 641 72.51 -64.64 40.66
N PRO A 642 73.50 -65.40 41.18
CA PRO A 642 74.84 -64.86 41.51
C PRO A 642 75.74 -64.63 40.28
N LEU A 643 75.21 -64.73 39.05
CA LEU A 643 76.01 -64.83 37.84
C LEU A 643 76.14 -63.51 37.07
N ILE A 644 75.05 -62.83 36.73
CA ILE A 644 75.07 -61.54 36.00
C ILE A 644 73.67 -60.89 35.92
N ASP A 645 73.57 -59.59 36.20
CA ASP A 645 72.36 -58.81 35.89
C ASP A 645 72.20 -58.64 34.37
N LEU A 646 71.12 -59.18 33.82
CA LEU A 646 70.73 -59.11 32.41
C LEU A 646 69.65 -58.04 32.21
N VAL A 647 69.92 -57.07 31.35
CA VAL A 647 68.88 -56.15 30.86
C VAL A 647 68.19 -56.80 29.67
N LEU A 648 66.91 -57.15 29.85
CA LEU A 648 66.10 -57.80 28.81
C LEU A 648 65.47 -56.77 27.88
N ASP A 649 64.98 -55.67 28.46
CA ASP A 649 64.44 -54.53 27.74
C ASP A 649 64.60 -53.27 28.57
N THR A 650 65.03 -52.17 27.96
CA THR A 650 65.15 -50.90 28.69
C THR A 650 63.83 -50.13 28.73
N GLU A 651 62.90 -50.41 27.80
CA GLU A 651 61.69 -49.63 27.61
C GLU A 651 60.63 -50.45 26.85
N LEU A 652 60.14 -51.53 27.48
CA LEU A 652 59.03 -52.30 26.95
C LEU A 652 57.72 -51.54 27.17
N CYS A 653 57.09 -51.09 26.09
CA CYS A 653 55.81 -50.39 26.18
C CYS A 653 54.61 -51.35 26.03
N ALA A 654 53.48 -51.03 26.67
CA ALA A 654 52.29 -51.89 26.67
C ALA A 654 51.74 -52.15 25.25
N SER A 655 51.95 -51.22 24.32
CA SER A 655 51.60 -51.36 22.90
C SER A 655 52.40 -52.43 22.15
N GLU A 656 53.51 -52.90 22.71
CA GLU A 656 54.38 -53.93 22.13
C GLU A 656 54.06 -55.34 22.65
N LEU A 657 53.10 -55.47 23.57
CA LEU A 657 52.64 -56.75 24.08
C LEU A 657 51.76 -57.49 23.04
N PRO A 658 51.78 -58.84 23.03
CA PRO A 658 52.53 -59.71 23.93
C PRO A 658 54.02 -59.81 23.57
N LYS A 659 54.88 -59.82 24.60
CA LYS A 659 56.33 -59.94 24.47
C LYS A 659 56.86 -61.00 25.44
N SER A 660 57.83 -61.78 24.98
CA SER A 660 58.54 -62.76 25.80
C SER A 660 60.02 -62.73 25.51
N TYR A 661 60.85 -62.79 26.55
CA TYR A 661 62.30 -62.89 26.43
C TYR A 661 62.74 -64.29 26.81
N GLN A 662 63.54 -64.91 25.95
CA GLN A 662 64.10 -66.24 26.19
C GLN A 662 65.62 -66.13 26.26
N TYR A 663 66.21 -66.74 27.27
CA TYR A 663 67.66 -66.86 27.41
C TYR A 663 68.00 -68.17 28.13
N ASN A 664 69.27 -68.54 28.12
CA ASN A 664 69.73 -69.79 28.71
C ASN A 664 70.99 -69.57 29.55
N VAL A 665 71.19 -70.47 30.50
CA VAL A 665 72.26 -70.36 31.51
C VAL A 665 72.82 -71.76 31.75
N ASP A 666 74.13 -71.90 31.61
CA ASP A 666 74.82 -73.16 31.92
C ASP A 666 75.08 -73.26 33.43
N LEU A 667 74.14 -73.88 34.15
CA LEU A 667 74.26 -74.10 35.58
C LEU A 667 75.32 -75.16 35.91
N GLY A 668 75.65 -76.04 34.98
CA GLY A 668 76.69 -77.04 35.18
C GLY A 668 78.07 -76.43 35.38
N LEU A 669 78.43 -75.46 34.54
CA LEU A 669 79.67 -74.70 34.69
C LEU A 669 79.59 -73.69 35.86
N ALA A 670 78.43 -73.08 36.09
CA ALA A 670 78.25 -72.07 37.14
C ALA A 670 78.53 -72.60 38.57
N TYR A 671 78.38 -73.92 38.79
CA TYR A 671 78.58 -74.56 40.09
C TYR A 671 79.75 -75.57 40.10
N GLU A 672 80.66 -75.51 39.13
CA GLU A 672 81.86 -76.36 39.10
C GLU A 672 82.65 -76.31 40.43
N GLY A 673 83.06 -77.47 40.93
CA GLY A 673 83.81 -77.63 42.18
C GLY A 673 82.95 -77.59 43.45
N LYS A 674 81.65 -77.29 43.36
CA LYS A 674 80.73 -77.23 44.51
C LYS A 674 79.99 -78.56 44.70
N CYS A 675 80.72 -79.63 45.06
CA CYS A 675 80.14 -80.95 45.32
C CYS A 675 78.97 -80.83 46.35
N GLY A 676 77.89 -81.58 46.14
CA GLY A 676 76.68 -81.54 46.97
C GLY A 676 75.51 -80.77 46.33
N GLN A 677 74.49 -80.44 47.15
CA GLN A 677 73.28 -79.73 46.72
C GLN A 677 73.50 -78.21 46.76
N ASN A 678 73.22 -77.55 45.64
CA ASN A 678 73.25 -76.10 45.48
C ASN A 678 71.87 -75.60 45.00
N THR A 679 71.64 -74.29 45.12
CA THR A 679 70.40 -73.65 44.66
C THR A 679 70.74 -72.45 43.79
N HIS A 680 70.05 -72.34 42.65
CA HIS A 680 70.12 -71.21 41.74
C HIS A 680 68.75 -70.53 41.69
N LYS A 681 68.62 -69.39 42.35
CA LYS A 681 67.43 -68.55 42.31
C LYS A 681 67.65 -67.43 41.30
N ASN A 682 66.74 -67.27 40.36
CA ASN A 682 66.81 -66.31 39.27
C ASN A 682 65.52 -65.48 39.25
N ILE A 683 65.65 -64.15 39.35
CA ILE A 683 64.56 -63.20 39.54
C ILE A 683 64.47 -62.25 38.33
N ALA A 684 63.36 -62.31 37.62
CA ALA A 684 63.00 -61.29 36.64
C ALA A 684 62.23 -60.16 37.32
N SER A 685 62.55 -58.91 37.00
CA SER A 685 61.93 -57.71 37.58
C SER A 685 61.58 -56.69 36.51
N PHE A 686 60.62 -55.82 36.81
CA PHE A 686 60.33 -54.63 36.02
C PHE A 686 60.37 -53.35 36.86
N LEU A 687 60.54 -52.21 36.20
CA LEU A 687 60.45 -50.85 36.75
C LEU A 687 59.63 -49.97 35.80
N THR A 688 58.52 -49.38 36.26
CA THR A 688 57.69 -48.48 35.43
C THR A 688 58.37 -47.13 35.20
N ASN A 689 58.13 -46.54 34.04
CA ASN A 689 58.79 -45.30 33.59
C ASN A 689 58.36 -44.04 34.37
N ASP A 690 57.10 -43.91 34.79
CA ASP A 690 56.61 -42.69 35.45
C ASP A 690 56.64 -42.76 36.98
N THR A 691 56.05 -43.81 37.54
CA THR A 691 55.90 -43.94 39.00
C THR A 691 57.05 -44.68 39.67
N ALA A 692 57.97 -45.25 38.88
CA ALA A 692 59.07 -46.09 39.37
C ALA A 692 58.59 -47.27 40.23
N THR A 693 57.40 -47.79 39.94
CA THR A 693 56.85 -48.97 40.62
C THR A 693 57.55 -50.22 40.10
N THR A 694 57.85 -51.17 40.97
CA THR A 694 58.51 -52.44 40.60
C THR A 694 57.62 -53.65 40.85
N GLY A 695 57.91 -54.74 40.13
CA GLY A 695 57.38 -56.07 40.40
C GLY A 695 58.37 -57.12 39.90
N SER A 696 58.28 -58.33 40.45
CA SER A 696 59.22 -59.40 40.14
C SER A 696 58.57 -60.77 40.21
N ASP A 697 59.15 -61.73 39.50
CA ASP A 697 58.83 -63.15 39.63
C ASP A 697 60.12 -63.97 39.53
N ASP A 698 60.18 -65.11 40.20
CA ASP A 698 61.40 -65.90 40.34
C ASP A 698 61.22 -67.37 39.95
N HIS A 699 62.31 -67.94 39.43
CA HIS A 699 62.41 -69.37 39.19
C HIS A 699 63.65 -69.93 39.88
N THR A 700 63.48 -71.03 40.59
CA THR A 700 64.55 -71.64 41.39
C THR A 700 64.86 -73.05 40.89
N VAL A 701 66.14 -73.32 40.63
CA VAL A 701 66.66 -74.64 40.22
C VAL A 701 67.58 -75.20 41.29
N VAL A 702 67.34 -76.45 41.70
CA VAL A 702 68.24 -77.20 42.59
C VAL A 702 69.33 -77.90 41.75
N VAL A 703 70.60 -77.75 42.10
CA VAL A 703 71.76 -78.27 41.35
C VAL A 703 72.57 -79.24 42.22
N ASN A 704 72.54 -80.54 41.93
CA ASN A 704 73.23 -81.58 42.69
C ASN A 704 74.49 -82.09 41.97
N ILE A 705 75.65 -82.16 42.67
CA ILE A 705 76.97 -82.49 42.07
C ILE A 705 77.71 -83.65 42.79
N THR A 706 78.22 -84.66 42.06
CA THR A 706 78.91 -85.90 42.60
C THR A 706 80.43 -86.03 42.25
N CYS A 707 81.30 -86.63 43.11
CA CYS A 707 82.81 -86.65 43.05
C CYS A 707 83.48 -88.06 43.40
N GLN A 708 84.67 -88.48 42.87
CA GLN A 708 85.34 -89.86 42.98
C GLN A 708 86.77 -89.89 43.68
N LEU A 709 87.26 -90.99 44.34
CA LEU A 709 88.41 -90.98 45.35
C LEU A 709 89.63 -92.02 45.40
N GLY A 710 89.79 -93.12 44.62
CA GLY A 710 91.02 -94.01 44.59
C GLY A 710 91.16 -95.20 45.62
N CYS A 711 92.29 -95.98 45.71
CA CYS A 711 92.60 -97.05 46.75
C CYS A 711 94.13 -97.40 46.95
N THR A 712 94.58 -97.98 48.10
CA THR A 712 96.00 -98.30 48.48
C THR A 712 96.42 -99.79 48.37
N LEU A 713 97.75 -100.08 48.28
CA LEU A 713 98.37 -101.42 48.20
C LEU A 713 99.41 -101.67 49.33
N THR A 714 99.53 -102.92 49.81
CA THR A 714 100.35 -103.24 51.01
C THR A 714 101.86 -103.10 50.78
N GLN A 715 102.62 -103.04 51.88
CA GLN A 715 104.08 -103.19 51.84
C GLN A 715 104.52 -104.52 51.20
N GLY A 716 103.78 -105.61 51.41
CA GLY A 716 104.08 -106.94 50.86
C GLY A 716 103.96 -106.98 49.34
N TYR A 717 102.93 -106.33 48.79
CA TYR A 717 102.73 -106.15 47.36
C TYR A 717 103.98 -105.52 46.72
N TRP A 718 104.41 -104.37 47.22
CA TRP A 718 105.56 -103.66 46.66
C TRP A 718 106.84 -104.51 46.71
N LYS A 719 107.09 -105.25 47.80
CA LYS A 719 108.26 -106.13 47.93
C LYS A 719 108.30 -107.24 46.87
N THR A 720 107.15 -107.82 46.55
CA THR A 720 107.06 -108.96 45.62
C THR A 720 107.05 -108.52 44.15
N HIS A 721 106.55 -107.32 43.84
CA HIS A 721 106.40 -106.75 42.48
C HIS A 721 107.57 -105.84 42.06
N SER A 722 108.75 -106.05 42.66
CA SER A 722 110.02 -105.42 42.22
C SER A 722 110.75 -106.31 41.21
N ALA A 723 111.73 -105.78 40.45
CA ALA A 723 112.42 -106.55 39.40
C ALA A 723 113.20 -107.79 39.90
N LYS A 724 113.40 -107.90 41.22
CA LYS A 724 114.10 -109.00 41.88
C LYS A 724 113.16 -109.82 42.80
N GLY A 725 111.84 -109.55 42.75
CA GLY A 725 110.81 -110.30 43.46
C GLY A 725 110.24 -111.44 42.61
N PRO A 726 109.44 -112.35 43.20
CA PRO A 726 108.86 -113.48 42.47
C PRO A 726 107.59 -113.13 41.67
N ALA A 727 106.99 -111.95 41.87
CA ALA A 727 105.76 -111.52 41.18
C ALA A 727 106.07 -110.64 39.95
N PRO A 728 105.10 -110.44 39.02
CA PRO A 728 105.28 -109.55 37.88
C PRO A 728 105.76 -108.16 38.31
N TYR A 729 106.68 -107.58 37.54
CA TYR A 729 107.17 -106.24 37.81
C TYR A 729 106.03 -105.22 37.70
N ASP A 730 105.89 -104.37 38.70
CA ASP A 730 105.01 -103.20 38.62
C ASP A 730 105.82 -102.01 38.10
N ASP A 731 105.51 -101.57 36.88
CA ASP A 731 106.20 -100.46 36.19
C ASP A 731 106.20 -99.16 37.02
N ARG A 732 105.33 -99.08 38.03
CA ARG A 732 105.25 -98.01 39.02
C ARG A 732 106.51 -97.84 39.85
N TRP A 733 107.34 -98.86 39.98
CA TRP A 733 108.68 -98.72 40.55
C TRP A 733 109.55 -97.71 39.77
N LEU A 734 109.29 -97.50 38.47
CA LEU A 734 109.97 -96.50 37.65
C LEU A 734 109.55 -95.06 37.99
N LEU A 735 108.42 -94.86 38.69
CA LEU A 735 107.94 -93.54 39.10
C LEU A 735 108.70 -92.96 40.30
N LEU A 736 109.65 -93.72 40.88
CA LEU A 736 110.57 -93.18 41.88
C LEU A 736 111.48 -92.09 41.31
N GLY A 737 111.75 -92.11 40.00
CA GLY A 737 112.65 -91.17 39.33
C GLY A 737 114.10 -91.34 39.79
N ASP A 738 114.93 -90.32 39.50
CA ASP A 738 116.32 -90.17 39.94
C ASP A 738 116.33 -89.57 41.36
N ALA A 739 116.34 -90.42 42.38
CA ALA A 739 116.15 -89.99 43.77
C ALA A 739 117.47 -89.55 44.44
N ASP A 740 118.62 -89.99 43.94
CA ASP A 740 119.94 -89.61 44.45
C ASP A 740 120.64 -88.51 43.64
N GLY A 741 120.07 -88.13 42.49
CA GLY A 741 120.51 -87.01 41.66
C GLY A 741 121.72 -87.34 40.80
N ASP A 742 121.98 -88.62 40.51
CA ASP A 742 123.10 -89.06 39.69
C ASP A 742 122.84 -88.97 38.17
N GLY A 743 121.61 -88.61 37.79
CA GLY A 743 121.15 -88.44 36.42
C GLY A 743 120.53 -89.70 35.81
N THR A 744 120.39 -90.79 36.56
CA THR A 744 119.74 -92.03 36.11
C THR A 744 118.51 -92.35 36.96
N SER A 745 117.50 -92.99 36.36
CA SER A 745 116.33 -93.50 37.10
C SER A 745 116.40 -95.01 37.13
N GLU A 746 116.68 -95.56 38.30
CA GLU A 746 117.06 -96.95 38.52
C GLU A 746 115.95 -97.75 39.24
N GLY A 747 114.80 -97.11 39.47
CA GLY A 747 113.61 -97.70 40.08
C GLY A 747 113.93 -98.31 41.45
N GLN A 748 113.75 -99.62 41.61
CA GLN A 748 114.10 -100.29 42.87
C GLN A 748 115.60 -100.27 43.20
N ASP A 749 116.48 -100.04 42.22
CA ASP A 749 117.93 -99.98 42.41
C ASP A 749 118.44 -98.58 42.76
N GLU A 750 117.58 -97.57 42.77
CA GLU A 750 117.87 -96.21 43.26
C GLU A 750 118.51 -96.21 44.65
N THR A 751 119.50 -95.35 44.89
CA THR A 751 120.08 -95.20 46.23
C THR A 751 119.03 -94.66 47.20
N PHE A 752 118.80 -95.39 48.29
CA PHE A 752 117.88 -94.95 49.33
C PHE A 752 118.54 -93.89 50.20
N PHE A 753 118.36 -92.61 49.84
CA PHE A 753 118.92 -91.46 50.54
C PHE A 753 120.41 -91.64 50.86
N LYS A 754 120.87 -91.16 52.03
CA LYS A 754 122.29 -91.27 52.45
C LYS A 754 122.67 -92.65 53.02
N SER A 755 121.87 -93.69 52.79
CA SER A 755 122.10 -94.99 53.42
C SER A 755 123.29 -95.77 52.85
N GLY A 756 123.72 -95.44 51.62
CA GLY A 756 124.68 -96.24 50.85
C GLY A 756 124.12 -97.63 50.48
N LYS A 757 122.79 -97.76 50.42
CA LYS A 757 122.02 -98.95 50.05
C LYS A 757 120.96 -98.55 49.04
N THR A 758 120.57 -99.44 48.14
CA THR A 758 119.44 -99.18 47.22
C THR A 758 118.08 -99.32 47.91
N TRP A 759 117.00 -98.77 47.33
CA TRP A 759 115.62 -98.97 47.77
C TRP A 759 115.33 -100.47 47.98
N TYR A 760 115.70 -101.31 47.01
CA TYR A 760 115.62 -102.76 47.13
C TYR A 760 116.41 -103.28 48.34
N GLN A 761 117.69 -102.93 48.46
CA GLN A 761 118.52 -103.40 49.57
C GLN A 761 117.93 -103.02 50.94
N ILE A 762 117.41 -101.79 51.09
CA ILE A 762 116.74 -101.34 52.32
C ILE A 762 115.47 -102.14 52.60
N PHE A 763 114.65 -102.42 51.58
CA PHE A 763 113.41 -103.17 51.76
C PHE A 763 113.62 -104.62 52.24
N TRP A 764 114.77 -105.19 51.87
CA TRP A 764 115.19 -106.55 52.23
C TRP A 764 116.10 -106.62 53.47
N MET A 765 116.53 -105.49 54.04
CA MET A 765 117.21 -105.46 55.33
C MET A 765 116.19 -105.63 56.47
N PRO A 766 116.24 -106.73 57.26
CA PRO A 766 115.33 -106.88 58.38
C PRO A 766 115.65 -105.83 59.45
N PRO A 767 114.65 -105.15 60.04
CA PRO A 767 114.85 -104.17 61.11
C PRO A 767 115.21 -104.85 62.46
N LYS A 768 116.28 -105.67 62.46
CA LYS A 768 116.77 -106.42 63.64
C LYS A 768 117.13 -105.45 64.78
N GLY A 769 116.77 -105.83 66.00
CA GLY A 769 117.08 -105.04 67.21
C GLY A 769 116.26 -103.76 67.38
N GLY A 770 115.16 -103.57 66.62
CA GLY A 770 114.30 -102.38 66.75
C GLY A 770 114.84 -101.14 66.03
N ASN A 771 115.59 -101.34 64.94
CA ASN A 771 116.16 -100.26 64.14
C ASN A 771 115.05 -99.38 63.52
N ALA A 772 114.86 -98.18 64.09
CA ALA A 772 113.82 -97.22 63.67
C ALA A 772 114.00 -96.70 62.24
N TYR A 773 115.24 -96.64 61.75
CA TYR A 773 115.54 -96.22 60.36
C TYR A 773 114.89 -97.19 59.37
N LEU A 774 115.12 -98.49 59.56
CA LEU A 774 114.57 -99.52 58.68
C LEU A 774 113.05 -99.67 58.84
N GLN A 775 112.49 -99.48 60.05
CA GLN A 775 111.04 -99.51 60.27
C GLN A 775 110.31 -98.40 59.50
N LEU A 776 110.80 -97.17 59.60
CA LEU A 776 110.25 -96.05 58.84
C LEU A 776 110.45 -96.26 57.35
N ALA A 777 111.64 -96.72 56.93
CA ALA A 777 111.97 -96.85 55.52
C ALA A 777 110.98 -97.79 54.83
N HIS A 778 110.69 -98.93 55.45
CA HIS A 778 109.74 -99.91 54.94
C HIS A 778 108.34 -99.33 54.73
N GLN A 779 107.83 -98.55 55.68
CA GLN A 779 106.48 -97.97 55.58
C GLN A 779 106.42 -96.75 54.65
N TYR A 780 107.47 -95.94 54.66
CA TYR A 780 107.63 -94.81 53.75
C TYR A 780 107.65 -95.27 52.30
N MET A 781 108.45 -96.29 51.98
CA MET A 781 108.58 -96.77 50.61
C MET A 781 107.24 -97.22 50.03
N ALA A 782 106.47 -98.00 50.79
CA ALA A 782 105.14 -98.42 50.38
C ALA A 782 104.15 -97.25 50.27
N ALA A 783 104.19 -96.29 51.20
CA ALA A 783 103.29 -95.13 51.16
C ALA A 783 103.60 -94.21 49.99
N LYS A 784 104.88 -93.99 49.70
CA LYS A 784 105.31 -93.18 48.56
C LYS A 784 104.86 -93.83 47.25
N LEU A 785 105.02 -95.15 47.11
CA LEU A 785 104.54 -95.88 45.94
C LEU A 785 103.00 -95.86 45.84
N ASN A 786 102.24 -95.93 46.94
CA ASN A 786 100.78 -95.78 46.91
C ASN A 786 100.31 -94.40 46.43
N VAL A 787 101.00 -93.33 46.83
CA VAL A 787 100.65 -91.96 46.42
C VAL A 787 101.07 -91.67 44.99
N VAL A 788 102.33 -91.95 44.67
CA VAL A 788 102.92 -91.61 43.37
C VAL A 788 102.39 -92.55 42.28
N ALA A 789 101.94 -93.74 42.66
CA ALA A 789 101.67 -94.81 41.72
C ALA A 789 100.26 -95.43 41.84
N GLY A 790 99.54 -95.27 42.95
CA GLY A 790 98.18 -95.79 43.12
C GLY A 790 97.04 -94.80 42.83
N GLY A 791 97.33 -93.52 42.60
CA GLY A 791 96.28 -92.49 42.46
C GLY A 791 95.39 -92.34 43.71
N ALA A 792 95.81 -92.94 44.82
CA ALA A 792 95.07 -92.98 46.07
C ALA A 792 95.08 -91.60 46.71
N SER A 793 93.90 -91.02 46.93
CA SER A 793 93.79 -89.75 47.63
C SER A 793 94.44 -89.83 49.03
N THR A 794 95.13 -88.76 49.45
CA THR A 794 95.77 -88.72 50.77
C THR A 794 94.98 -87.83 51.73
N ALA A 795 94.83 -88.27 52.98
CA ALA A 795 94.44 -87.37 54.06
C ALA A 795 95.64 -86.46 54.45
N PRO A 796 95.40 -85.23 54.95
CA PRO A 796 96.47 -84.30 55.33
C PRO A 796 97.53 -84.88 56.29
N ALA A 797 97.13 -85.80 57.19
CA ALA A 797 98.03 -86.47 58.12
C ALA A 797 99.02 -87.43 57.43
N VAL A 798 98.58 -88.12 56.37
CA VAL A 798 99.43 -89.05 55.60
C VAL A 798 100.45 -88.26 54.77
N ALA A 799 99.99 -87.21 54.08
CA ALA A 799 100.87 -86.33 53.32
C ALA A 799 101.97 -85.71 54.22
N SER A 800 101.57 -85.28 55.43
CA SER A 800 102.51 -84.76 56.44
C SER A 800 103.52 -85.81 56.93
N ALA A 801 103.10 -87.07 57.08
CA ALA A 801 103.99 -88.15 57.51
C ALA A 801 105.00 -88.57 56.43
N ILE A 802 104.62 -88.55 55.14
CA ILE A 802 105.54 -88.79 54.01
C ILE A 802 106.61 -87.70 53.97
N ALA A 803 106.20 -86.42 53.97
CA ALA A 803 107.12 -85.29 53.95
C ALA A 803 108.03 -85.29 55.20
N GLY A 804 107.49 -85.64 56.37
CA GLY A 804 108.26 -85.80 57.60
C GLY A 804 109.30 -86.93 57.51
N ALA A 805 108.95 -88.07 56.92
CA ALA A 805 109.87 -89.19 56.73
C ALA A 805 111.03 -88.84 55.79
N GLU A 806 110.75 -88.17 54.67
CA GLU A 806 111.77 -87.68 53.73
C GLU A 806 112.75 -86.70 54.40
N GLY A 807 112.23 -85.81 55.24
CA GLY A 807 113.04 -84.92 56.07
C GLY A 807 114.00 -85.68 56.98
N LEU A 808 113.53 -86.76 57.63
CA LEU A 808 114.37 -87.59 58.51
C LEU A 808 115.46 -88.35 57.73
N PHE A 809 115.14 -88.93 56.58
CA PHE A 809 116.13 -89.67 55.79
C PHE A 809 117.21 -88.77 55.19
N ASN A 810 116.84 -87.57 54.73
CA ASN A 810 117.79 -86.59 54.20
C ASN A 810 118.74 -86.03 55.28
N ALA A 811 118.25 -85.92 56.53
CA ALA A 811 119.03 -85.44 57.66
C ALA A 811 119.90 -86.53 58.33
N ALA A 812 119.69 -87.81 58.03
CA ALA A 812 120.44 -88.90 58.63
C ALA A 812 121.94 -88.88 58.23
N ALA A 813 122.81 -89.26 59.17
CA ALA A 813 124.21 -89.52 58.86
C ALA A 813 124.34 -90.74 57.93
N PRO A 814 125.41 -90.85 57.11
CA PRO A 814 125.58 -91.97 56.21
C PRO A 814 125.47 -93.33 56.90
N GLY A 815 124.57 -94.18 56.40
CA GLY A 815 124.25 -95.48 56.98
C GLY A 815 122.76 -95.66 57.32
N THR A 816 122.45 -96.71 58.07
CA THR A 816 121.06 -97.16 58.31
C THR A 816 120.63 -97.01 59.78
N THR A 817 120.99 -95.89 60.40
CA THR A 817 120.68 -95.60 61.81
C THR A 817 120.38 -94.12 62.00
N PHE A 818 119.48 -93.79 62.92
CA PHE A 818 119.28 -92.41 63.36
C PHE A 818 120.15 -92.08 64.57
N ALA A 819 120.68 -90.86 64.62
CA ALA A 819 121.69 -90.45 65.60
C ALA A 819 121.16 -90.34 67.04
N THR A 820 119.86 -90.11 67.24
CA THR A 820 119.27 -89.88 68.56
C THR A 820 118.02 -90.70 68.79
N LYS A 821 117.70 -90.94 70.07
CA LYS A 821 116.45 -91.58 70.47
C LYS A 821 115.22 -90.75 70.06
N ALA A 822 115.29 -89.42 70.15
CA ALA A 822 114.18 -88.53 69.78
C ALA A 822 113.81 -88.68 68.29
N ILE A 823 114.81 -88.70 67.41
CA ILE A 823 114.58 -88.95 65.97
C ILE A 823 114.03 -90.36 65.75
N SER A 824 114.53 -91.35 66.49
CA SER A 824 114.04 -92.73 66.41
C SER A 824 112.58 -92.87 66.84
N ASP A 825 112.12 -92.12 67.85
CA ASP A 825 110.73 -92.13 68.30
C ASP A 825 109.81 -91.41 67.29
N GLN A 826 110.25 -90.27 66.72
CA GLN A 826 109.54 -89.58 65.65
C GLN A 826 109.41 -90.46 64.40
N ALA A 827 110.47 -91.17 64.03
CA ALA A 827 110.45 -92.11 62.91
C ALA A 827 109.45 -93.24 63.10
N LYS A 828 109.33 -93.77 64.34
CA LYS A 828 108.30 -94.79 64.66
C LYS A 828 106.88 -94.22 64.57
N GLY A 829 106.67 -92.96 64.95
CA GLY A 829 105.39 -92.26 64.78
C GLY A 829 104.97 -92.17 63.32
N TYR A 830 105.88 -91.73 62.45
CA TYR A 830 105.62 -91.71 61.00
C TYR A 830 105.42 -93.11 60.43
N ALA A 831 106.22 -94.09 60.85
CA ALA A 831 106.05 -95.47 60.41
C ALA A 831 104.64 -96.01 60.75
N SER A 832 104.08 -95.64 61.91
CA SER A 832 102.72 -96.02 62.30
C SER A 832 101.65 -95.38 61.41
N THR A 833 101.74 -94.08 61.12
CA THR A 833 100.76 -93.38 60.26
C THR A 833 100.82 -93.92 58.83
N LEU A 834 102.03 -94.10 58.29
CA LEU A 834 102.22 -94.62 56.94
C LEU A 834 101.81 -96.08 56.85
N GLY A 835 102.05 -96.88 57.89
CA GLY A 835 101.51 -98.24 57.99
C GLY A 835 99.98 -98.28 57.93
N ALA A 836 99.29 -97.45 58.73
CA ALA A 836 97.82 -97.40 58.70
C ALA A 836 97.26 -97.01 57.32
N TYR A 837 97.97 -96.17 56.57
CA TYR A 837 97.62 -95.80 55.20
C TYR A 837 97.87 -96.94 54.20
N ASN A 838 99.04 -97.57 54.28
CA ASN A 838 99.41 -98.69 53.42
C ASN A 838 98.47 -99.88 53.57
N GLU A 839 97.96 -100.12 54.78
CA GLU A 839 96.98 -101.17 55.09
C GLU A 839 95.52 -100.71 54.91
N GLY A 840 95.30 -99.51 54.33
CA GLY A 840 93.98 -98.98 53.99
C GLY A 840 93.07 -98.64 55.18
N SER A 841 93.59 -98.59 56.40
CA SER A 841 92.84 -98.24 57.62
C SER A 841 92.58 -96.72 57.73
N ILE A 842 93.37 -95.91 57.04
CA ILE A 842 93.14 -94.47 56.84
C ILE A 842 93.38 -94.14 55.36
N GLY A 843 92.68 -93.12 54.84
CA GLY A 843 92.69 -92.81 53.41
C GLY A 843 91.57 -93.53 52.66
N PRO A 844 91.73 -93.83 51.36
CA PRO A 844 90.64 -94.22 50.48
C PRO A 844 90.27 -95.71 50.55
N GLY A 845 90.89 -96.48 51.45
CA GLY A 845 90.69 -97.93 51.57
C GLY A 845 91.66 -98.74 50.71
N HIS A 846 91.74 -100.05 50.96
CA HIS A 846 92.69 -100.97 50.33
C HIS A 846 92.12 -101.60 49.04
N CYS A 847 92.97 -101.89 48.05
CA CYS A 847 92.58 -102.68 46.87
C CYS A 847 92.78 -104.19 47.13
N ASP A 848 91.94 -105.07 46.56
CA ASP A 848 92.09 -106.53 46.72
C ASP A 848 93.29 -107.08 45.91
N GLU A 849 94.17 -107.89 46.52
CA GLU A 849 95.44 -108.37 45.95
C GLU A 849 95.31 -109.58 44.99
N ASP A 850 94.43 -109.53 43.98
CA ASP A 850 94.37 -110.54 42.91
C ASP A 850 94.93 -110.02 41.57
N ALA A 851 95.72 -110.88 40.92
CA ALA A 851 96.75 -110.59 39.91
C ALA A 851 96.31 -110.00 38.54
N ASN A 852 95.29 -109.13 38.48
CA ASN A 852 94.82 -108.52 37.22
C ASN A 852 94.46 -107.03 37.29
N SER A 853 94.88 -106.30 38.33
CA SER A 853 94.47 -104.90 38.50
C SER A 853 95.56 -103.91 38.07
N LYS A 854 95.58 -103.55 36.77
CA LYS A 854 95.98 -102.20 36.36
C LYS A 854 94.74 -101.31 36.55
N VAL A 855 94.71 -100.49 37.61
CA VAL A 855 93.72 -99.40 37.79
C VAL A 855 94.23 -98.17 37.08
#